data_AF-A0AAV1LL88-F1
#
_entry.id   AF-A0AAV1LL88-F1
#
_cell.length_a   1.000
_cell.length_b   1.000
_cell.length_c   1.000
_cell.angle_alpha   90.00
_cell.angle_beta   90.00
_cell.angle_gamma   90.00
#
_symmetry.space_group_name_H-M   'P 1'
#
loop_
_entity.id
_entity.type
_entity.pdbx_description
1 polymer ?
#
loop_
_entity_poly.entity_id
_entity_poly.type
_entity_poly.pdbx_seq_one_letter_code
_entity_poly.pdbx_strand_id
1 'polypeptide(L)'
;MSKKIETTKSVLDIQVSTSDCPFREFRDNELSTDYWGLGSIAFKTALRMGKGGPKTQSDHVWVDDQIQPLPRSARKRLHGWMRAEDLAQNQWKADVTVFEDNNGGKMSTADIQFAHYQVLQMSAFCRRVLSMCYMLERAEGFTVEHQWDNFVFYVPPEGWRARYHIYSPGMKHGGGQQHRPALSKNGCYLVRLYYIGAWRCVWVSDQVPVDSSGAPLLPLAPFFNQASTKPAGRQYITNTTVHLWPLLLCKALLKLAAPDMNTDDGSDYMEDEPMKDMDILHALTGSLNLTYYIEDADELWKLITTEVQLFTWDEDDETYSSNVKSKTKKPGTKENSVIKRRSLTTVLIEETRNVPPFTLPGITPAFEMHLLVVMARDLPLKKPLPEPEVAPWKHHRWIDWARKHGLYEEYDCPRTRFLKMSGLLKLSLAPHLLDVQSTESITFGFREEHARTTPGIKKTGKDKYPSVTTSETVAQLREELREWVQFDAIQKLMKSISTLCFPSMYQFCSIASNPPMRITKLPPNKEIDIPAPKNAPLYLQIDAPEEMYLKISCSMLHPRVFLNANQPIEEYVEPGYVLLETFQWFTDCEIPKSKAYLQTRGYDSTEVSFKPGRHFCRLWIHSRVPWYVMLLSESTIHVGTRDVIQMASIRVCPWASRFLTTLGTAFQNFMRTNKSNSCLTSADREFYRSYQPDLDWNPKEVGFSKSHIHWMFRQALQSTLEKKLPPFEYRSICTIFQHYFNDPDFGLSKKELSSVSSKNLIINDLCDCTLSEAEEIEISKIQYNDADIDDKTVDDQPTICNAASEKLPCGILKSIRDKTIKRHEAATCIQAHWRGIRARRCLDTRVTVTPEIMKYLTENVFGNQETLTTLMNEFFYMFPGAKSAYSVSSALTGTSGLKQYNGVSPVTPQCTWVPYFQAVFYCHAPVKIHFDLQSSIGMNKVNCTFEVYNNDTKKQLPQVYTAHLTFDFSPNIDGYTVIGHGILKQPTIASSEIRWQLTMMSSVENVFHVCDNEMDGCKELPILSVTKLHLEEIFIPNQRNILGGIQIYVLKHEIISFRAAATSPDLEMEAVLRTTEKSGEVTELATCSGTGEIYWPFIRLEPAEMTLQSISHANVNTVIYFIHITIFLKPKIKVKSVLHYYSTCW
;
A
#
# COMPACT_ATOMS: atom_id res chain seq x y z
N MET A 1 -1.85 5.43 48.97
CA MET A 1 -3.12 5.11 48.25
C MET A 1 -3.64 6.34 47.49
N SER A 2 -2.98 6.81 46.43
CA SER A 2 -3.49 7.96 45.64
C SER A 2 -3.13 7.93 44.14
N LYS A 3 -2.61 6.81 43.61
CA LYS A 3 -2.21 6.69 42.19
C LYS A 3 -3.25 6.00 41.29
N LYS A 4 -4.40 5.57 41.83
CA LYS A 4 -5.44 4.85 41.05
C LYS A 4 -6.60 5.72 40.55
N ILE A 5 -6.63 7.01 40.89
CA ILE A 5 -7.78 7.90 40.62
C ILE A 5 -7.53 8.85 39.43
N GLU A 6 -6.28 9.11 39.04
CA GLU A 6 -5.97 10.00 37.91
C GLU A 6 -6.16 9.35 36.53
N THR A 7 -5.91 8.05 36.39
CA THR A 7 -6.14 7.32 35.12
C THR A 7 -7.61 7.18 34.74
N THR A 8 -8.54 7.39 35.67
CA THR A 8 -9.98 7.26 35.41
C THR A 8 -10.62 8.58 34.98
N LYS A 9 -9.92 9.72 35.13
CA LYS A 9 -10.46 11.05 34.75
C LYS A 9 -10.15 11.46 33.32
N SER A 10 -9.19 10.85 32.61
CA SER A 10 -8.93 11.16 31.19
C SER A 10 -9.88 10.45 30.21
N VAL A 11 -10.73 9.52 30.69
CA VAL A 11 -11.64 8.71 29.84
C VAL A 11 -13.01 9.39 29.63
N LEU A 12 -13.30 10.51 30.32
CA LEU A 12 -14.67 11.06 30.40
C LEU A 12 -14.91 12.37 29.62
N ASP A 13 -13.97 12.84 28.82
CA ASP A 13 -14.16 14.03 27.97
C ASP A 13 -14.59 13.67 26.53
N ILE A 14 -15.47 12.67 26.39
CA ILE A 14 -16.08 12.34 25.09
C ILE A 14 -17.26 13.31 24.89
N GLN A 15 -17.03 14.44 24.23
CA GLN A 15 -18.10 15.23 23.62
C GLN A 15 -18.87 14.32 22.65
N VAL A 16 -20.20 14.18 22.84
CA VAL A 16 -21.05 13.37 21.96
C VAL A 16 -21.32 14.20 20.71
N SER A 17 -20.74 13.80 19.58
CA SER A 17 -21.12 14.36 18.28
C SER A 17 -22.40 13.66 17.80
N THR A 18 -23.33 14.42 17.24
CA THR A 18 -24.50 13.86 16.52
C THR A 18 -24.10 13.09 15.27
N SER A 19 -22.83 13.13 14.87
CA SER A 19 -22.25 12.41 13.74
C SER A 19 -21.58 11.08 14.12
N ASP A 20 -21.66 10.65 15.39
CA ASP A 20 -21.10 9.37 15.83
C ASP A 20 -21.92 8.18 15.31
N CYS A 21 -21.28 7.02 15.10
CA CYS A 21 -22.00 5.81 14.74
C CYS A 21 -23.08 5.44 15.79
N PRO A 22 -24.34 5.19 15.37
CA PRO A 22 -25.43 4.90 16.30
C PRO A 22 -25.27 3.53 16.98
N PHE A 23 -24.51 2.62 16.36
CA PHE A 23 -24.14 1.34 16.96
C PHE A 23 -22.91 1.53 17.86
N ARG A 24 -23.12 1.30 19.17
CA ARG A 24 -22.04 1.37 20.17
C ARG A 24 -20.97 0.33 19.87
N GLU A 25 -19.69 0.63 20.17
CA GLU A 25 -18.64 -0.40 20.17
C GLU A 25 -18.94 -1.48 21.20
N PHE A 26 -18.75 -2.73 20.82
CA PHE A 26 -18.88 -3.88 21.69
C PHE A 26 -17.62 -3.99 22.57
N ARG A 27 -17.81 -4.07 23.89
CA ARG A 27 -16.74 -4.24 24.87
C ARG A 27 -17.12 -5.33 25.85
N ASP A 28 -16.23 -6.29 26.03
CA ASP A 28 -16.47 -7.50 26.83
C ASP A 28 -17.00 -7.15 28.24
N ASN A 29 -16.35 -6.21 28.93
CA ASN A 29 -16.67 -5.86 30.32
C ASN A 29 -17.92 -4.98 30.50
N GLU A 30 -18.60 -4.57 29.42
CA GLU A 30 -19.69 -3.60 29.46
C GLU A 30 -21.09 -4.21 29.23
N LEU A 31 -21.19 -5.54 29.18
CA LEU A 31 -22.47 -6.26 29.15
C LEU A 31 -23.06 -6.38 30.56
N SER A 32 -23.88 -5.41 30.97
CA SER A 32 -24.70 -5.48 32.18
C SER A 32 -26.19 -5.44 31.83
N THR A 33 -27.03 -5.99 32.72
CA THR A 33 -28.49 -5.93 32.60
C THR A 33 -29.03 -4.51 32.68
N ASP A 34 -28.34 -3.62 33.41
CA ASP A 34 -28.78 -2.23 33.62
C ASP A 34 -28.64 -1.35 32.37
N TYR A 35 -27.82 -1.79 31.41
CA TYR A 35 -27.55 -1.08 30.16
C TYR A 35 -28.05 -1.85 28.92
N TRP A 36 -28.86 -2.89 29.13
CA TRP A 36 -29.34 -3.76 28.07
C TRP A 36 -30.36 -3.06 27.17
N GLY A 37 -30.19 -3.15 25.85
CA GLY A 37 -31.08 -2.50 24.88
C GLY A 37 -30.94 -0.98 24.79
N LEU A 38 -29.91 -0.38 25.40
CA LEU A 38 -29.65 1.06 25.28
C LEU A 38 -28.78 1.37 24.04
N GLY A 39 -29.24 2.32 23.22
CA GLY A 39 -28.45 2.91 22.13
C GLY A 39 -27.22 3.70 22.63
N SER A 40 -26.35 4.10 21.71
CA SER A 40 -25.06 4.76 22.03
C SER A 40 -25.21 6.02 22.90
N ILE A 41 -26.16 6.91 22.55
CA ILE A 41 -26.42 8.16 23.28
C ILE A 41 -27.00 7.87 24.67
N ALA A 42 -28.03 7.02 24.75
CA ALA A 42 -28.67 6.66 26.01
C ALA A 42 -27.68 6.01 26.99
N PHE A 43 -26.80 5.14 26.49
CA PHE A 43 -25.76 4.50 27.28
C PHE A 43 -24.74 5.50 27.85
N LYS A 44 -24.22 6.42 27.02
CA LYS A 44 -23.27 7.46 27.48
C LYS A 44 -23.92 8.37 28.54
N THR A 45 -25.19 8.73 28.37
CA THR A 45 -25.96 9.51 29.35
C THR A 45 -26.11 8.75 30.67
N ALA A 46 -26.44 7.46 30.62
CA ALA A 46 -26.57 6.62 31.82
C ALA A 46 -25.24 6.49 32.60
N LEU A 47 -24.10 6.39 31.90
CA LEU A 47 -22.76 6.38 32.51
C LEU A 47 -22.43 7.72 33.21
N ARG A 48 -22.81 8.86 32.63
CA ARG A 48 -22.57 10.19 33.22
C ARG A 48 -23.39 10.43 34.47
N MET A 49 -24.62 9.93 34.52
CA MET A 49 -25.55 10.20 35.64
C MET A 49 -25.28 9.35 36.88
N GLY A 50 -24.46 8.30 36.80
CA GLY A 50 -23.91 7.56 37.95
C GLY A 50 -24.93 6.89 38.90
N LYS A 51 -26.24 6.98 38.64
CA LYS A 51 -27.32 6.36 39.41
C LYS A 51 -28.45 5.91 38.49
N GLY A 52 -28.77 4.62 38.57
CA GLY A 52 -30.01 4.00 38.10
C GLY A 52 -30.38 4.29 36.66
N GLY A 53 -29.94 3.43 35.73
CA GLY A 53 -30.62 3.33 34.44
C GLY A 53 -32.12 3.14 34.65
N PRO A 54 -32.99 3.58 33.72
CA PRO A 54 -34.42 3.35 33.84
C PRO A 54 -34.64 1.85 34.04
N LYS A 55 -35.16 1.45 35.21
CA LYS A 55 -35.58 0.07 35.44
C LYS A 55 -36.71 -0.21 34.46
N THR A 56 -36.40 -0.85 33.34
CA THR A 56 -37.40 -1.49 32.51
C THR A 56 -38.12 -2.50 33.41
N GLN A 57 -39.42 -2.31 33.61
CA GLN A 57 -40.23 -3.33 34.28
C GLN A 57 -40.02 -4.63 33.49
N SER A 58 -39.71 -5.72 34.19
CA SER A 58 -39.37 -7.02 33.60
C SER A 58 -40.49 -7.60 32.71
N ASP A 59 -41.69 -7.01 32.78
CA ASP A 59 -42.92 -7.53 32.20
C ASP A 59 -43.33 -6.78 30.91
N HIS A 60 -42.60 -5.74 30.49
CA HIS A 60 -42.86 -5.04 29.23
C HIS A 60 -42.01 -5.59 28.09
N VAL A 61 -42.65 -5.80 26.94
CA VAL A 61 -41.98 -6.13 25.67
C VAL A 61 -41.06 -4.99 25.27
N TRP A 62 -39.79 -5.29 24.99
CA TRP A 62 -38.83 -4.29 24.54
C TRP A 62 -39.19 -3.84 23.12
N VAL A 63 -39.21 -2.52 22.93
CA VAL A 63 -39.41 -1.89 21.62
C VAL A 63 -38.10 -1.24 21.23
N ASP A 64 -37.67 -1.54 20.01
CA ASP A 64 -36.46 -0.98 19.41
C ASP A 64 -36.62 0.53 19.19
N ASP A 65 -35.66 1.33 19.63
CA ASP A 65 -35.65 2.78 19.42
C ASP A 65 -35.28 3.14 17.96
N GLN A 66 -34.70 2.18 17.24
CA GLN A 66 -34.40 2.29 15.82
C GLN A 66 -35.50 1.64 14.98
N ILE A 67 -35.77 2.23 13.83
CA ILE A 67 -36.62 1.61 12.81
C ILE A 67 -35.93 0.32 12.36
N GLN A 68 -36.66 -0.81 12.37
CA GLN A 68 -36.18 -2.05 11.80
C GLN A 68 -36.38 -2.02 10.28
N PRO A 69 -35.31 -1.87 9.48
CA PRO A 69 -35.44 -1.95 8.03
C PRO A 69 -35.80 -3.37 7.59
N LEU A 70 -36.52 -3.45 6.47
CA LEU A 70 -36.94 -4.68 5.82
C LEU A 70 -36.62 -4.61 4.32
N PRO A 71 -36.25 -5.73 3.68
CA PRO A 71 -36.04 -5.76 2.24
C PRO A 71 -37.37 -5.59 1.49
N ARG A 72 -37.36 -5.10 0.25
CA ARG A 72 -38.57 -4.83 -0.54
C ARG A 72 -39.55 -6.00 -0.57
N SER A 73 -39.07 -7.23 -0.76
CA SER A 73 -39.94 -8.41 -0.85
C SER A 73 -40.77 -8.66 0.43
N ALA A 74 -40.21 -8.33 1.60
CA ALA A 74 -40.88 -8.41 2.89
C ALA A 74 -41.78 -7.18 3.13
N ARG A 75 -41.32 -5.97 2.80
CA ARG A 75 -42.11 -4.73 3.01
C ARG A 75 -43.44 -4.74 2.28
N LYS A 76 -43.45 -5.14 1.01
CA LYS A 76 -44.67 -5.21 0.19
C LYS A 76 -45.73 -6.18 0.74
N ARG A 77 -45.32 -7.16 1.55
CA ARG A 77 -46.19 -8.19 2.13
C ARG A 77 -46.45 -7.99 3.62
N LEU A 78 -45.84 -6.97 4.25
CA LEU A 78 -45.92 -6.76 5.68
C LEU A 78 -47.36 -6.43 6.10
N HIS A 79 -47.92 -7.28 6.95
CA HIS A 79 -49.24 -7.07 7.56
C HIS A 79 -49.13 -6.72 9.05
N GLY A 80 -48.14 -7.27 9.76
CA GLY A 80 -47.93 -6.97 11.18
C GLY A 80 -46.67 -7.59 11.77
N TRP A 81 -46.50 -7.41 13.07
CA TRP A 81 -45.38 -7.95 13.85
C TRP A 81 -45.92 -8.83 15.00
N MET A 82 -45.36 -10.02 15.16
CA MET A 82 -45.75 -10.98 16.22
C MET A 82 -44.51 -11.49 16.96
N ARG A 83 -44.59 -11.77 18.27
CA ARG A 83 -43.44 -12.38 18.99
C ARG A 83 -43.15 -13.77 18.43
N ALA A 84 -41.87 -14.13 18.32
CA ALA A 84 -41.47 -15.44 17.80
C ALA A 84 -42.06 -16.61 18.60
N GLU A 85 -42.14 -16.48 19.93
CA GLU A 85 -42.75 -17.47 20.83
C GLU A 85 -44.25 -17.67 20.52
N ASP A 86 -45.01 -16.57 20.44
CA ASP A 86 -46.44 -16.61 20.11
C ASP A 86 -46.67 -17.20 18.71
N LEU A 87 -45.87 -16.78 17.72
CA LEU A 87 -45.99 -17.27 16.34
C LEU A 87 -45.70 -18.77 16.26
N ALA A 88 -44.64 -19.23 16.92
CA ALA A 88 -44.25 -20.64 16.93
C ALA A 88 -45.32 -21.52 17.61
N GLN A 89 -45.89 -21.04 18.71
CA GLN A 89 -46.95 -21.74 19.41
C GLN A 89 -48.25 -21.77 18.61
N ASN A 90 -48.64 -20.65 17.99
CA ASN A 90 -49.89 -20.54 17.24
C ASN A 90 -49.87 -21.32 15.93
N GLN A 91 -48.76 -21.30 15.18
CA GLN A 91 -48.69 -21.93 13.86
C GLN A 91 -48.22 -23.38 13.90
N TRP A 92 -47.23 -23.68 14.73
CA TRP A 92 -46.53 -24.98 14.69
C TRP A 92 -46.63 -25.77 15.99
N LYS A 93 -47.22 -25.19 17.06
CA LYS A 93 -47.24 -25.78 18.41
C LYS A 93 -45.82 -26.20 18.84
N ALA A 94 -44.86 -25.32 18.57
CA ALA A 94 -43.44 -25.59 18.71
C ALA A 94 -42.79 -24.67 19.75
N ASP A 95 -41.84 -25.22 20.50
CA ASP A 95 -41.04 -24.45 21.46
C ASP A 95 -39.98 -23.61 20.71
N VAL A 96 -39.59 -22.46 21.28
CA VAL A 96 -38.56 -21.58 20.68
C VAL A 96 -37.25 -21.69 21.44
N THR A 97 -36.17 -21.96 20.72
CA THR A 97 -34.79 -21.90 21.24
C THR A 97 -33.96 -20.94 20.39
N VAL A 98 -32.89 -20.37 20.96
CA VAL A 98 -32.05 -19.45 20.19
C VAL A 98 -31.21 -20.19 19.15
N PHE A 99 -30.72 -21.39 19.48
CA PHE A 99 -29.83 -22.18 18.63
C PHE A 99 -30.12 -23.68 18.74
N GLU A 100 -29.56 -24.42 17.78
CA GLU A 100 -29.63 -25.88 17.68
C GLU A 100 -28.48 -26.54 18.48
N ASP A 101 -28.79 -27.46 19.41
CA ASP A 101 -27.78 -28.20 20.17
C ASP A 101 -27.39 -29.49 19.42
N ASN A 102 -26.60 -29.34 18.37
CA ASN A 102 -26.27 -30.44 17.44
C ASN A 102 -25.07 -31.32 17.87
N ASN A 103 -24.71 -31.35 19.15
CA ASN A 103 -23.59 -32.16 19.71
C ASN A 103 -22.28 -32.09 18.90
N GLY A 104 -21.97 -30.95 18.26
CA GLY A 104 -20.78 -30.83 17.42
C GLY A 104 -20.99 -30.97 15.91
N GLY A 105 -22.19 -31.34 15.46
CA GLY A 105 -22.52 -31.57 14.05
C GLY A 105 -22.66 -30.28 13.22
N LYS A 106 -22.37 -30.36 11.91
CA LYS A 106 -22.63 -29.30 10.93
C LYS A 106 -24.12 -29.24 10.59
N MET A 107 -24.62 -28.05 10.32
CA MET A 107 -25.97 -27.70 9.89
C MET A 107 -26.35 -28.47 8.63
N SER A 108 -27.48 -29.17 8.71
CA SER A 108 -28.02 -29.97 7.62
C SER A 108 -28.50 -29.08 6.49
N THR A 109 -28.00 -29.34 5.27
CA THR A 109 -28.37 -28.57 4.08
C THR A 109 -29.86 -28.73 3.77
N ALA A 110 -30.37 -29.98 3.82
CA ALA A 110 -31.75 -30.29 3.49
C ALA A 110 -32.72 -29.64 4.49
N ASP A 111 -32.42 -29.73 5.78
CA ASP A 111 -33.32 -29.22 6.82
C ASP A 111 -33.50 -27.70 6.71
N ILE A 112 -32.44 -26.94 6.39
CA ILE A 112 -32.54 -25.49 6.19
C ILE A 112 -33.23 -25.12 4.89
N GLN A 113 -32.92 -25.80 3.80
CA GLN A 113 -33.57 -25.54 2.52
C GLN A 113 -35.08 -25.77 2.63
N PHE A 114 -35.51 -26.87 3.23
CA PHE A 114 -36.93 -27.18 3.37
C PHE A 114 -37.63 -26.29 4.40
N ALA A 115 -37.02 -26.08 5.57
CA ALA A 115 -37.63 -25.26 6.62
C ALA A 115 -37.82 -23.80 6.16
N HIS A 116 -36.85 -23.23 5.45
CA HIS A 116 -36.88 -21.83 5.05
C HIS A 116 -37.21 -21.59 3.56
N TYR A 117 -37.73 -22.61 2.86
CA TYR A 117 -37.98 -22.57 1.42
C TYR A 117 -38.75 -21.31 0.98
N GLN A 118 -39.87 -21.00 1.64
CA GLN A 118 -40.73 -19.85 1.28
C GLN A 118 -39.98 -18.52 1.34
N VAL A 119 -39.20 -18.30 2.39
CA VAL A 119 -38.40 -17.07 2.57
C VAL A 119 -37.23 -17.03 1.58
N LEU A 120 -36.58 -18.16 1.34
CA LEU A 120 -35.49 -18.28 0.37
C LEU A 120 -35.97 -18.00 -1.07
N GLN A 121 -37.19 -18.39 -1.44
CA GLN A 121 -37.76 -18.05 -2.74
C GLN A 121 -38.06 -16.56 -2.89
N MET A 122 -38.52 -15.94 -1.80
CA MET A 122 -39.01 -14.57 -1.80
C MET A 122 -37.88 -13.53 -1.73
N SER A 123 -36.88 -13.73 -0.86
CA SER A 123 -35.86 -12.72 -0.55
C SER A 123 -34.46 -13.15 -0.97
N ALA A 124 -33.88 -12.41 -1.92
CA ALA A 124 -32.49 -12.54 -2.32
C ALA A 124 -31.53 -12.22 -1.17
N PHE A 125 -31.87 -11.25 -0.31
CA PHE A 125 -31.06 -10.94 0.87
C PHE A 125 -31.00 -12.12 1.85
N CYS A 126 -32.14 -12.75 2.17
CA CYS A 126 -32.18 -13.92 3.04
C CYS A 126 -31.40 -15.11 2.45
N ARG A 127 -31.49 -15.34 1.13
CA ARG A 127 -30.65 -16.35 0.44
C ARG A 127 -29.17 -16.10 0.67
N ARG A 128 -28.71 -14.85 0.50
CA ARG A 128 -27.29 -14.47 0.70
C ARG A 128 -26.85 -14.67 2.14
N VAL A 129 -27.62 -14.18 3.12
CA VAL A 129 -27.30 -14.34 4.55
C VAL A 129 -27.14 -15.82 4.92
N LEU A 130 -28.13 -16.65 4.62
CA LEU A 130 -28.09 -18.07 4.98
C LEU A 130 -26.99 -18.83 4.22
N SER A 131 -26.73 -18.46 2.96
CA SER A 131 -25.62 -19.03 2.18
C SER A 131 -24.26 -18.72 2.80
N MET A 132 -24.02 -17.46 3.20
CA MET A 132 -22.76 -17.08 3.85
C MET A 132 -22.57 -17.76 5.20
N CYS A 133 -23.63 -17.88 6.01
CA CYS A 133 -23.57 -18.64 7.26
C CYS A 133 -23.22 -20.11 7.01
N TYR A 134 -23.86 -20.74 6.01
CA TYR A 134 -23.61 -22.13 5.62
C TYR A 134 -22.15 -22.34 5.16
N MET A 135 -21.61 -21.39 4.40
CA MET A 135 -20.24 -21.44 3.89
C MET A 135 -19.21 -21.26 5.00
N LEU A 136 -19.39 -20.28 5.89
CA LEU A 136 -18.51 -20.04 7.03
C LEU A 136 -18.45 -21.24 7.97
N GLU A 137 -19.57 -21.92 8.20
CA GLU A 137 -19.59 -23.14 9.01
C GLU A 137 -18.77 -24.31 8.41
N ARG A 138 -18.69 -24.38 7.07
CA ARG A 138 -17.94 -25.43 6.36
C ARG A 138 -16.51 -25.03 6.02
N ALA A 139 -16.18 -23.75 6.13
CA ALA A 139 -14.83 -23.25 5.95
C ALA A 139 -13.92 -23.79 7.06
N GLU A 140 -12.79 -24.36 6.65
CA GLU A 140 -11.76 -24.84 7.56
C GLU A 140 -10.59 -23.84 7.61
N GLY A 141 -9.96 -23.70 8.78
CA GLY A 141 -8.73 -22.92 8.92
C GLY A 141 -8.86 -21.39 8.81
N PHE A 142 -10.06 -20.84 8.99
CA PHE A 142 -10.30 -19.39 8.98
C PHE A 142 -10.34 -18.77 10.38
N THR A 143 -10.20 -17.45 10.46
CA THR A 143 -10.20 -16.66 11.69
C THR A 143 -11.26 -15.57 11.65
N VAL A 144 -11.82 -15.26 12.82
CA VAL A 144 -12.67 -14.08 13.01
C VAL A 144 -11.80 -13.01 13.67
N GLU A 145 -11.76 -11.82 13.08
CA GLU A 145 -10.69 -10.85 13.22
C GLU A 145 -11.04 -9.72 14.20
N HIS A 146 -10.03 -8.96 14.63
CA HIS A 146 -10.19 -7.79 15.52
C HIS A 146 -10.87 -8.10 16.86
N GLN A 147 -10.55 -9.26 17.44
CA GLN A 147 -11.16 -9.74 18.67
C GLN A 147 -10.24 -9.55 19.87
N TRP A 148 -10.84 -9.59 21.05
CA TRP A 148 -10.12 -9.58 22.31
C TRP A 148 -9.62 -10.98 22.64
N ASP A 149 -8.51 -11.09 23.38
CA ASP A 149 -7.83 -12.37 23.71
C ASP A 149 -8.75 -13.44 24.31
N ASN A 150 -9.82 -13.03 25.00
CA ASN A 150 -10.75 -13.92 25.70
C ASN A 150 -11.87 -14.46 24.81
N PHE A 151 -11.92 -14.06 23.54
CA PHE A 151 -13.00 -14.45 22.64
C PHE A 151 -12.59 -15.60 21.71
N VAL A 152 -13.45 -16.62 21.62
CA VAL A 152 -13.25 -17.78 20.74
C VAL A 152 -14.51 -18.01 19.92
N PHE A 153 -14.46 -17.79 18.60
CA PHE A 153 -15.57 -18.08 17.65
C PHE A 153 -15.52 -19.48 17.05
N TYR A 154 -14.52 -20.27 17.42
CA TYR A 154 -14.24 -21.55 16.80
C TYR A 154 -13.93 -22.60 17.88
N VAL A 155 -14.78 -23.61 17.99
CA VAL A 155 -14.48 -24.79 18.82
C VAL A 155 -14.53 -26.03 17.94
N PRO A 156 -13.44 -26.76 17.74
CA PRO A 156 -13.49 -28.08 17.12
C PRO A 156 -14.34 -29.04 17.97
N PRO A 157 -15.24 -29.84 17.37
CA PRO A 157 -15.51 -30.00 15.93
C PRO A 157 -16.59 -29.05 15.35
N GLU A 158 -17.25 -28.23 16.19
CA GLU A 158 -18.37 -27.36 15.79
C GLU A 158 -18.01 -26.36 14.68
N GLY A 159 -16.84 -25.72 14.73
CA GLY A 159 -16.50 -24.67 13.77
C GLY A 159 -17.20 -23.34 14.06
N TRP A 160 -17.40 -22.49 13.04
CA TRP A 160 -18.13 -21.22 13.18
C TRP A 160 -19.64 -21.45 13.27
N ARG A 161 -20.31 -20.73 14.17
CA ARG A 161 -21.76 -20.74 14.33
C ARG A 161 -22.29 -19.33 14.52
N ALA A 162 -23.43 -19.06 13.88
CA ALA A 162 -24.16 -17.80 14.03
C ALA A 162 -24.48 -17.45 15.49
N ARG A 163 -24.69 -18.46 16.35
CA ARG A 163 -24.98 -18.26 17.79
C ARG A 163 -23.94 -17.43 18.51
N TYR A 164 -22.66 -17.48 18.11
CA TYR A 164 -21.57 -16.73 18.76
C TYR A 164 -21.67 -15.22 18.57
N HIS A 165 -22.51 -14.76 17.63
CA HIS A 165 -22.83 -13.36 17.46
C HIS A 165 -23.97 -12.89 18.37
N ILE A 166 -24.72 -13.79 19.00
CA ILE A 166 -26.00 -13.47 19.65
C ILE A 166 -25.87 -13.56 21.17
N TYR A 167 -26.27 -12.50 21.87
CA TYR A 167 -26.28 -12.45 23.33
C TYR A 167 -27.69 -12.18 23.85
N SER A 168 -28.02 -12.80 24.97
CA SER A 168 -29.24 -12.62 25.74
C SER A 168 -28.94 -11.95 27.10
N PRO A 169 -29.93 -11.33 27.76
CA PRO A 169 -29.74 -10.71 29.07
C PRO A 169 -29.11 -11.64 30.10
N GLY A 170 -28.17 -11.14 30.90
CA GLY A 170 -27.50 -11.90 31.97
C GLY A 170 -26.37 -12.83 31.52
N MET A 171 -26.08 -12.91 30.22
CA MET A 171 -24.90 -13.62 29.72
C MET A 171 -23.60 -12.88 30.08
N LYS A 172 -22.57 -13.63 30.45
CA LYS A 172 -21.21 -13.10 30.55
C LYS A 172 -20.58 -12.99 29.16
N HIS A 173 -19.68 -12.03 29.01
CA HIS A 173 -18.80 -11.98 27.85
C HIS A 173 -17.91 -13.23 27.80
N GLY A 174 -17.68 -13.75 26.60
CA GLY A 174 -16.90 -14.95 26.37
C GLY A 174 -17.45 -15.73 25.18
N GLY A 175 -16.56 -16.13 24.27
CA GLY A 175 -16.88 -17.05 23.18
C GLY A 175 -16.73 -18.52 23.60
N GLY A 176 -16.99 -19.45 22.68
CA GLY A 176 -16.73 -20.87 22.88
C GLY A 176 -17.84 -21.67 23.55
N GLN A 177 -17.50 -22.78 24.20
CA GLN A 177 -18.46 -23.80 24.69
C GLN A 177 -19.47 -23.31 25.75
N GLN A 178 -19.13 -22.23 26.47
CA GLN A 178 -20.00 -21.61 27.47
C GLN A 178 -20.96 -20.56 26.87
N HIS A 179 -20.80 -20.22 25.59
CA HIS A 179 -21.61 -19.23 24.90
C HIS A 179 -22.95 -19.84 24.45
N ARG A 180 -23.93 -19.84 25.37
CA ARG A 180 -25.26 -20.42 25.16
C ARG A 180 -26.33 -19.36 25.40
N PRO A 181 -26.74 -18.60 24.38
CA PRO A 181 -27.80 -17.60 24.53
C PRO A 181 -29.14 -18.25 24.84
N ALA A 182 -29.85 -17.67 25.81
CA ALA A 182 -31.17 -18.12 26.27
C ALA A 182 -32.29 -17.25 25.69
N LEU A 183 -33.52 -17.75 25.73
CA LEU A 183 -34.69 -16.99 25.32
C LEU A 183 -34.89 -15.77 26.25
N SER A 184 -34.98 -14.59 25.65
CA SER A 184 -35.16 -13.31 26.34
C SER A 184 -36.63 -13.07 26.66
N LYS A 185 -36.95 -12.86 27.94
CA LYS A 185 -38.35 -12.60 28.39
C LYS A 185 -38.95 -11.36 27.73
N ASN A 186 -38.20 -10.27 27.67
CA ASN A 186 -38.66 -9.02 27.05
C ASN A 186 -38.45 -8.96 25.53
N GLY A 187 -37.85 -9.99 24.93
CA GLY A 187 -37.63 -10.07 23.48
C GLY A 187 -36.44 -9.28 22.94
N CYS A 188 -35.61 -8.66 23.80
CA CYS A 188 -34.43 -7.90 23.39
C CYS A 188 -33.17 -8.79 23.30
N TYR A 189 -32.49 -8.74 22.16
CA TYR A 189 -31.23 -9.44 21.91
C TYR A 189 -30.17 -8.49 21.38
N LEU A 190 -28.91 -8.83 21.66
CA LEU A 190 -27.75 -8.16 21.11
C LEU A 190 -27.12 -9.04 20.04
N VAL A 191 -26.93 -8.50 18.85
CA VAL A 191 -26.12 -9.13 17.80
C VAL A 191 -24.83 -8.35 17.63
N ARG A 192 -23.71 -9.05 17.73
CA ARG A 192 -22.35 -8.52 17.58
C ARG A 192 -21.92 -8.66 16.12
N LEU A 193 -21.81 -7.54 15.40
CA LEU A 193 -21.37 -7.50 13.99
C LEU A 193 -20.19 -6.55 13.81
N TYR A 194 -19.30 -6.83 12.88
CA TYR A 194 -18.19 -5.94 12.54
C TYR A 194 -18.68 -4.85 11.60
N TYR A 195 -18.44 -3.58 11.96
CA TYR A 195 -18.87 -2.45 11.15
C TYR A 195 -18.03 -1.20 11.48
N ILE A 196 -17.46 -0.58 10.45
CA ILE A 196 -16.60 0.61 10.54
C ILE A 196 -15.49 0.39 11.59
N GLY A 197 -14.63 -0.59 11.34
CA GLY A 197 -13.41 -0.82 12.12
C GLY A 197 -13.55 -1.53 13.46
N ALA A 198 -14.78 -1.71 13.97
CA ALA A 198 -15.02 -2.30 15.28
C ALA A 198 -16.18 -3.30 15.28
N TRP A 199 -16.15 -4.22 16.24
CA TRP A 199 -17.35 -4.98 16.61
C TRP A 199 -18.35 -4.03 17.27
N ARG A 200 -19.60 -4.04 16.79
CA ARG A 200 -20.67 -3.14 17.23
C ARG A 200 -21.78 -3.90 17.94
N CYS A 201 -22.43 -3.22 18.87
CA CYS A 201 -23.66 -3.65 19.51
C CYS A 201 -24.86 -3.30 18.63
N VAL A 202 -25.44 -4.29 17.95
CA VAL A 202 -26.66 -4.13 17.14
C VAL A 202 -27.82 -4.78 17.90
N TRP A 203 -28.67 -3.95 18.49
CA TRP A 203 -29.85 -4.43 19.22
C TRP A 203 -30.95 -4.83 18.25
N VAL A 204 -31.65 -5.92 18.52
CA VAL A 204 -32.78 -6.42 17.73
C VAL A 204 -33.85 -7.06 18.61
N SER A 205 -35.10 -6.96 18.18
CA SER A 205 -36.24 -7.65 18.80
C SER A 205 -36.50 -9.02 18.17
N ASP A 206 -37.10 -9.95 18.92
CA ASP A 206 -37.65 -11.22 18.43
C ASP A 206 -39.03 -11.10 17.78
N GLN A 207 -39.52 -9.87 17.54
CA GLN A 207 -40.73 -9.67 16.76
C GLN A 207 -40.49 -10.04 15.30
N VAL A 208 -41.35 -10.91 14.77
CA VAL A 208 -41.33 -11.48 13.43
C VAL A 208 -42.25 -10.66 12.54
N PRO A 209 -41.79 -10.15 11.39
CA PRO A 209 -42.68 -9.57 10.40
C PRO A 209 -43.48 -10.69 9.72
N VAL A 210 -44.81 -10.55 9.68
CA VAL A 210 -45.72 -11.55 9.09
C VAL A 210 -46.57 -10.94 7.99
N ASP A 211 -46.97 -11.78 7.05
CA ASP A 211 -47.95 -11.42 6.01
C ASP A 211 -49.39 -11.54 6.49
N SER A 212 -50.34 -11.28 5.59
CA SER A 212 -51.78 -11.35 5.88
C SER A 212 -52.26 -12.77 6.23
N SER A 213 -51.50 -13.81 5.89
CA SER A 213 -51.76 -15.20 6.28
C SER A 213 -51.08 -15.59 7.61
N GLY A 214 -50.30 -14.67 8.18
CA GLY A 214 -49.47 -14.90 9.36
C GLY A 214 -48.12 -15.54 9.02
N ALA A 215 -47.79 -15.83 7.76
CA ALA A 215 -46.53 -16.48 7.42
C ALA A 215 -45.33 -15.56 7.69
N PRO A 216 -44.20 -16.09 8.18
CA PRO A 216 -43.01 -15.29 8.48
C PRO A 216 -42.36 -14.76 7.19
N LEU A 217 -42.02 -13.47 7.19
CA LEU A 217 -41.39 -12.79 6.05
C LEU A 217 -39.85 -12.79 6.11
N LEU A 218 -39.28 -13.22 7.25
CA LEU A 218 -37.85 -13.41 7.48
C LEU A 218 -37.58 -14.84 7.98
N PRO A 219 -36.33 -15.34 7.95
CA PRO A 219 -36.03 -16.74 8.24
C PRO A 219 -36.45 -17.16 9.66
N LEU A 220 -37.57 -17.86 9.77
CA LEU A 220 -38.08 -18.48 10.98
C LEU A 220 -38.99 -19.64 10.59
N ALA A 221 -38.67 -20.85 11.03
CA ALA A 221 -39.43 -22.05 10.72
C ALA A 221 -39.13 -23.16 11.73
N PRO A 222 -40.05 -24.13 11.92
CA PRO A 222 -39.79 -25.31 12.72
C PRO A 222 -38.86 -26.28 11.98
N PHE A 223 -37.95 -26.91 12.71
CA PHE A 223 -37.10 -27.96 12.17
C PHE A 223 -37.77 -29.32 12.39
N PHE A 224 -37.89 -30.12 11.32
CA PHE A 224 -38.41 -31.48 11.40
C PHE A 224 -37.25 -32.47 11.53
N ASN A 225 -37.04 -32.99 12.73
CA ASN A 225 -36.01 -33.99 12.97
C ASN A 225 -36.44 -35.32 12.33
N GLN A 226 -35.95 -35.65 11.13
CA GLN A 226 -36.16 -36.98 10.54
C GLN A 226 -35.32 -38.02 11.31
N ALA A 227 -35.87 -38.52 12.42
CA ALA A 227 -35.25 -39.61 13.15
C ALA A 227 -35.26 -40.90 12.30
N SER A 228 -34.06 -41.30 11.87
CA SER A 228 -33.59 -42.66 11.56
C SER A 228 -34.51 -43.60 10.78
N THR A 229 -34.03 -44.03 9.61
CA THR A 229 -34.41 -45.26 8.90
C THR A 229 -34.21 -46.53 9.76
N LYS A 230 -35.15 -46.82 10.66
CA LYS A 230 -35.43 -48.18 11.16
C LYS A 230 -36.93 -48.39 11.27
N PRO A 231 -37.51 -49.43 10.64
CA PRO A 231 -38.92 -49.71 10.78
C PRO A 231 -39.19 -50.46 12.08
N ALA A 232 -40.40 -50.25 12.62
CA ALA A 232 -41.06 -50.97 13.71
C ALA A 232 -40.70 -50.58 15.15
N GLY A 233 -41.52 -49.68 15.69
CA GLY A 233 -41.68 -49.43 17.12
C GLY A 233 -42.33 -48.06 17.33
N ARG A 234 -43.55 -48.01 17.86
CA ARG A 234 -44.24 -46.75 18.19
C ARG A 234 -43.33 -45.86 19.03
N GLN A 235 -42.77 -44.81 18.41
CA GLN A 235 -42.15 -43.70 19.12
C GLN A 235 -43.08 -42.50 19.01
N TYR A 236 -43.45 -41.97 20.18
CA TYR A 236 -44.22 -40.75 20.31
C TYR A 236 -43.40 -39.57 19.75
N ILE A 237 -44.11 -38.70 19.03
CA ILE A 237 -43.66 -37.44 18.44
C ILE A 237 -42.76 -36.68 19.45
N THR A 238 -41.50 -36.46 19.10
CA THR A 238 -40.60 -35.59 19.86
C THR A 238 -40.80 -34.14 19.39
N ASN A 239 -41.14 -33.24 20.31
CA ASN A 239 -41.54 -31.84 20.10
C ASN A 239 -40.82 -31.11 18.96
N THR A 240 -41.59 -30.42 18.11
CA THR A 240 -41.08 -29.46 17.12
C THR A 240 -40.46 -28.26 17.80
N THR A 241 -39.29 -27.81 17.34
CA THR A 241 -38.58 -26.64 17.89
C THR A 241 -38.27 -25.64 16.77
N VAL A 242 -38.39 -24.35 17.06
CA VAL A 242 -38.05 -23.23 16.18
C VAL A 242 -36.76 -22.58 16.66
N HIS A 243 -35.79 -22.39 15.76
CA HIS A 243 -34.53 -21.71 16.08
C HIS A 243 -34.59 -20.22 15.73
N LEU A 244 -34.23 -19.37 16.70
CA LEU A 244 -34.38 -17.92 16.59
C LEU A 244 -33.19 -17.22 15.92
N TRP A 245 -31.99 -17.82 15.92
CA TRP A 245 -30.78 -17.21 15.37
C TRP A 245 -30.90 -16.69 13.93
N PRO A 246 -31.58 -17.37 12.98
CA PRO A 246 -31.65 -16.91 11.59
C PRO A 246 -32.38 -15.56 11.48
N LEU A 247 -33.47 -15.41 12.24
CA LEU A 247 -34.25 -14.18 12.31
C LEU A 247 -33.42 -13.03 12.91
N LEU A 248 -32.81 -13.25 14.07
CA LEU A 248 -32.07 -12.21 14.80
C LEU A 248 -30.88 -11.71 13.98
N LEU A 249 -30.11 -12.63 13.40
CA LEU A 249 -28.95 -12.27 12.58
C LEU A 249 -29.37 -11.54 11.31
N CYS A 250 -30.44 -11.99 10.64
CA CYS A 250 -30.96 -11.34 9.44
C CYS A 250 -31.45 -9.90 9.74
N LYS A 251 -32.20 -9.70 10.83
CA LYS A 251 -32.64 -8.36 11.28
C LYS A 251 -31.47 -7.43 11.58
N ALA A 252 -30.43 -7.95 12.24
CA ALA A 252 -29.23 -7.17 12.55
C ALA A 252 -28.44 -6.79 11.27
N LEU A 253 -28.26 -7.72 10.33
CA LEU A 253 -27.60 -7.43 9.06
C LEU A 253 -28.39 -6.44 8.21
N LEU A 254 -29.74 -6.46 8.24
CA LEU A 254 -30.58 -5.46 7.59
C LEU A 254 -30.37 -4.06 8.16
N LYS A 255 -30.14 -3.92 9.48
CA LYS A 255 -29.82 -2.63 10.11
C LYS A 255 -28.51 -2.04 9.58
N LEU A 256 -27.53 -2.88 9.24
CA LEU A 256 -26.27 -2.46 8.63
C LEU A 256 -26.43 -2.18 7.13
N ALA A 257 -27.17 -3.04 6.41
CA ALA A 257 -27.39 -2.91 4.98
C ALA A 257 -28.25 -1.68 4.62
N ALA A 258 -29.10 -1.24 5.55
CA ALA A 258 -29.94 -0.04 5.45
C ALA A 258 -30.64 0.08 4.08
N PRO A 259 -31.52 -0.88 3.72
CA PRO A 259 -32.29 -0.86 2.48
C PRO A 259 -33.06 0.45 2.29
N ASP A 260 -33.41 0.73 1.04
CA ASP A 260 -34.18 1.92 0.71
C ASP A 260 -35.65 1.70 1.06
N MET A 261 -36.12 2.42 2.08
CA MET A 261 -37.47 2.26 2.61
C MET A 261 -38.54 3.06 1.83
N ASN A 262 -38.16 3.90 0.86
CA ASN A 262 -39.05 4.91 0.25
C ASN A 262 -39.33 4.70 -1.25
N THR A 263 -38.64 3.76 -1.90
CA THR A 263 -38.63 3.60 -3.38
C THR A 263 -39.61 2.55 -3.93
N ASP A 264 -40.65 2.20 -3.16
CA ASP A 264 -41.57 1.11 -3.53
C ASP A 264 -42.67 1.53 -4.53
N ASP A 265 -42.88 2.84 -4.72
CA ASP A 265 -43.91 3.37 -5.61
C ASP A 265 -43.56 3.10 -7.09
N GLY A 266 -44.38 2.26 -7.75
CA GLY A 266 -44.34 2.05 -9.21
C GLY A 266 -43.40 0.95 -9.73
N SER A 267 -42.80 0.12 -8.86
CA SER A 267 -41.98 -1.03 -9.29
C SER A 267 -42.76 -2.36 -9.26
N ASP A 268 -42.95 -3.01 -10.42
CA ASP A 268 -43.56 -4.36 -10.51
C ASP A 268 -42.62 -5.48 -10.01
N TYR A 269 -41.36 -5.15 -9.72
CA TYR A 269 -40.37 -6.11 -9.24
C TYR A 269 -40.71 -6.64 -7.85
N MET A 270 -40.72 -7.98 -7.73
CA MET A 270 -41.00 -8.72 -6.49
C MET A 270 -39.73 -9.13 -5.72
N GLU A 271 -38.55 -9.00 -6.33
CA GLU A 271 -37.26 -9.25 -5.68
C GLU A 271 -36.73 -8.03 -4.92
N ASP A 272 -35.78 -8.30 -4.01
CA ASP A 272 -35.12 -7.29 -3.18
C ASP A 272 -34.26 -6.33 -4.00
N GLU A 273 -34.12 -5.10 -3.51
CA GLU A 273 -33.19 -4.13 -4.05
C GLU A 273 -31.72 -4.58 -3.91
N PRO A 274 -30.84 -4.24 -4.87
CA PRO A 274 -29.43 -4.60 -4.79
C PRO A 274 -28.73 -3.78 -3.70
N MET A 275 -28.47 -4.41 -2.55
CA MET A 275 -27.70 -3.83 -1.44
C MET A 275 -26.19 -4.00 -1.67
N LYS A 276 -25.63 -3.27 -2.65
CA LYS A 276 -24.20 -3.40 -3.03
C LYS A 276 -23.24 -2.81 -2.00
N ASP A 277 -23.71 -1.83 -1.22
CA ASP A 277 -22.91 -1.10 -0.24
C ASP A 277 -22.67 -1.87 1.08
N MET A 278 -23.00 -3.16 1.16
CA MET A 278 -22.84 -3.97 2.38
C MET A 278 -22.26 -5.34 2.05
N ASP A 279 -21.20 -5.69 2.76
CA ASP A 279 -20.57 -7.01 2.67
C ASP A 279 -20.87 -7.86 3.92
N ILE A 280 -21.58 -8.96 3.71
CA ILE A 280 -22.03 -9.86 4.79
C ILE A 280 -20.84 -10.59 5.42
N LEU A 281 -19.86 -11.02 4.62
CA LEU A 281 -18.70 -11.75 5.12
C LEU A 281 -17.81 -10.84 5.97
N HIS A 282 -17.57 -9.60 5.54
CA HIS A 282 -16.91 -8.56 6.31
C HIS A 282 -17.62 -8.32 7.64
N ALA A 283 -18.95 -8.19 7.63
CA ALA A 283 -19.74 -7.96 8.85
C ALA A 283 -19.70 -9.14 9.84
N LEU A 284 -19.62 -10.39 9.34
CA LEU A 284 -19.57 -11.60 10.17
C LEU A 284 -18.15 -11.97 10.62
N THR A 285 -17.11 -11.56 9.89
CA THR A 285 -15.73 -12.03 10.14
C THR A 285 -14.76 -10.93 10.55
N GLY A 286 -15.03 -9.66 10.24
CA GLY A 286 -14.07 -8.56 10.35
C GLY A 286 -12.93 -8.63 9.34
N SER A 287 -12.99 -9.54 8.37
CA SER A 287 -11.97 -9.73 7.34
C SER A 287 -12.21 -8.82 6.14
N LEU A 288 -11.19 -8.58 5.32
CA LEU A 288 -11.31 -7.79 4.11
C LEU A 288 -11.82 -8.69 2.97
N ASN A 289 -12.94 -8.36 2.33
CA ASN A 289 -13.46 -9.12 1.19
C ASN A 289 -13.21 -8.38 -0.12
N LEU A 290 -12.45 -8.98 -1.04
CA LEU A 290 -12.22 -8.47 -2.40
C LEU A 290 -13.22 -9.12 -3.34
N THR A 291 -13.82 -8.35 -4.26
CA THR A 291 -14.71 -8.91 -5.29
C THR A 291 -14.20 -8.55 -6.67
N TYR A 292 -14.00 -9.56 -7.50
CA TYR A 292 -13.52 -9.43 -8.88
C TYR A 292 -14.61 -9.81 -9.88
N TYR A 293 -14.63 -9.10 -11.00
CA TYR A 293 -15.50 -9.34 -12.15
C TYR A 293 -14.61 -9.66 -13.36
N ILE A 294 -14.17 -10.92 -13.47
CA ILE A 294 -13.23 -11.38 -14.49
C ILE A 294 -13.99 -12.17 -15.55
N GLU A 295 -13.93 -11.72 -16.80
CA GLU A 295 -14.55 -12.41 -17.94
C GLU A 295 -13.59 -13.45 -18.55
N ASP A 296 -12.28 -13.20 -18.54
CA ASP A 296 -11.27 -14.10 -19.12
C ASP A 296 -11.10 -15.38 -18.29
N ALA A 297 -11.21 -16.53 -18.96
CA ALA A 297 -11.21 -17.84 -18.29
C ALA A 297 -9.82 -18.24 -17.76
N ASP A 298 -8.74 -17.83 -18.41
CA ASP A 298 -7.38 -18.18 -18.00
C ASP A 298 -6.90 -17.30 -16.84
N GLU A 299 -7.21 -16.00 -16.87
CA GLU A 299 -6.97 -15.08 -15.76
C GLU A 299 -7.74 -15.51 -14.50
N LEU A 300 -9.01 -15.88 -14.66
CA LEU A 300 -9.84 -16.41 -13.59
C LEU A 300 -9.28 -17.72 -13.01
N TRP A 301 -8.84 -18.64 -13.86
CA TRP A 301 -8.22 -19.89 -13.42
C TRP A 301 -6.92 -19.63 -12.64
N LYS A 302 -6.10 -18.67 -13.11
CA LYS A 302 -4.87 -18.23 -12.42
C LYS A 302 -5.20 -17.63 -11.04
N LEU A 303 -6.23 -16.79 -10.94
CA LEU A 303 -6.68 -16.24 -9.66
C LEU A 303 -7.09 -17.35 -8.68
N ILE A 304 -7.95 -18.28 -9.12
CA ILE A 304 -8.43 -19.39 -8.27
C ILE A 304 -7.27 -20.26 -7.81
N THR A 305 -6.36 -20.64 -8.71
CA THR A 305 -5.22 -21.52 -8.36
C THR A 305 -4.16 -20.83 -7.50
N THR A 306 -4.14 -19.50 -7.46
CA THR A 306 -3.29 -18.73 -6.54
C THR A 306 -3.86 -18.72 -5.11
N GLU A 307 -5.18 -18.63 -4.97
CA GLU A 307 -5.88 -18.49 -3.68
C GLU A 307 -6.34 -19.84 -3.08
N VAL A 308 -6.55 -20.85 -3.91
CA VAL A 308 -7.11 -22.16 -3.54
C VAL A 308 -6.10 -23.28 -3.76
N GLN A 309 -6.08 -24.24 -2.85
CA GLN A 309 -5.24 -25.43 -2.97
C GLN A 309 -5.51 -26.19 -4.28
N LEU A 310 -4.45 -26.49 -5.02
CA LEU A 310 -4.49 -27.36 -6.20
C LEU A 310 -4.37 -28.83 -5.77
N PHE A 311 -5.24 -29.68 -6.32
CA PHE A 311 -5.26 -31.12 -6.10
C PHE A 311 -4.06 -31.80 -6.75
N THR A 312 -3.42 -32.72 -6.01
CA THR A 312 -2.36 -33.60 -6.51
C THR A 312 -2.66 -35.05 -6.14
N TRP A 313 -2.18 -36.01 -6.93
CA TRP A 313 -2.22 -37.42 -6.56
C TRP A 313 -1.12 -37.72 -5.53
N ASP A 314 -1.43 -38.55 -4.53
CA ASP A 314 -0.41 -39.06 -3.61
C ASP A 314 0.51 -40.07 -4.33
N GLU A 315 1.81 -40.03 -4.07
CA GLU A 315 2.82 -40.93 -4.68
C GLU A 315 2.65 -42.40 -4.22
N ASP A 316 1.95 -42.67 -3.11
CA ASP A 316 1.82 -44.00 -2.49
C ASP A 316 0.68 -44.88 -3.07
N ASP A 317 -0.18 -44.36 -3.96
CA ASP A 317 -1.33 -45.08 -4.53
C ASP A 317 -0.95 -45.88 -5.80
N GLU A 318 -0.01 -46.82 -5.64
CA GLU A 318 0.42 -47.85 -6.62
C GLU A 318 -0.54 -49.07 -6.65
N THR A 319 -1.85 -48.86 -6.42
CA THR A 319 -2.82 -49.96 -6.47
C THR A 319 -3.65 -49.93 -7.75
N TYR A 320 -3.55 -51.02 -8.52
CA TYR A 320 -4.29 -51.38 -9.75
C TYR A 320 -5.83 -51.43 -9.63
N SER A 321 -6.44 -50.76 -8.66
CA SER A 321 -7.88 -50.65 -8.52
C SER A 321 -8.25 -49.24 -8.09
N SER A 322 -9.00 -48.56 -8.95
CA SER A 322 -9.58 -47.23 -8.78
C SER A 322 -10.45 -47.12 -7.54
N ASN A 323 -9.84 -46.89 -6.37
CA ASN A 323 -10.53 -46.47 -5.15
C ASN A 323 -9.92 -45.15 -4.73
N VAL A 324 -10.54 -44.03 -5.14
CA VAL A 324 -10.21 -42.71 -4.62
C VAL A 324 -10.52 -42.73 -3.13
N LYS A 325 -9.50 -42.86 -2.28
CA LYS A 325 -9.65 -42.56 -0.86
C LYS A 325 -8.90 -41.25 -0.63
N SER A 326 -9.61 -40.13 -0.64
CA SER A 326 -9.07 -38.88 -0.11
C SER A 326 -9.04 -38.97 1.43
N LYS A 327 -8.13 -39.78 1.98
CA LYS A 327 -7.78 -39.66 3.39
C LYS A 327 -6.74 -38.55 3.48
N THR A 328 -7.19 -37.34 3.82
CA THR A 328 -6.31 -36.37 4.46
C THR A 328 -5.67 -37.07 5.66
N LYS A 329 -4.37 -37.37 5.55
CA LYS A 329 -3.57 -37.87 6.67
C LYS A 329 -3.77 -36.88 7.82
N LYS A 330 -4.27 -37.34 8.97
CA LYS A 330 -4.05 -36.59 10.22
C LYS A 330 -2.53 -36.46 10.35
N PRO A 331 -1.96 -35.25 10.32
CA PRO A 331 -0.52 -35.10 10.43
C PRO A 331 -0.08 -35.71 11.77
N GLY A 332 1.02 -36.47 11.74
CA GLY A 332 1.61 -37.01 12.94
C GLY A 332 1.92 -35.88 13.93
N THR A 333 1.94 -36.21 15.22
CA THR A 333 2.00 -35.30 16.39
C THR A 333 3.25 -34.38 16.45
N LYS A 334 4.03 -34.23 15.37
CA LYS A 334 5.13 -33.26 15.22
C LYS A 334 5.05 -32.34 13.99
N GLU A 335 4.06 -32.47 13.11
CA GLU A 335 3.85 -31.59 11.94
C GLU A 335 2.49 -30.89 11.97
N ASN A 336 2.08 -30.41 13.16
CA ASN A 336 0.80 -29.71 13.34
C ASN A 336 0.89 -28.20 13.01
N SER A 337 1.78 -27.79 12.10
CA SER A 337 1.64 -26.48 11.46
C SER A 337 0.52 -26.59 10.44
N VAL A 338 -0.73 -26.54 10.92
CA VAL A 338 -1.91 -26.28 10.09
C VAL A 338 -1.52 -25.15 9.15
N ILE A 339 -1.45 -25.42 7.84
CA ILE A 339 -1.26 -24.38 6.83
C ILE A 339 -2.50 -23.50 6.94
N LYS A 340 -2.40 -22.42 7.73
CA LYS A 340 -3.46 -21.44 7.89
C LYS A 340 -3.67 -20.80 6.53
N ARG A 341 -4.85 -21.01 5.94
CA ARG A 341 -5.21 -20.40 4.66
C ARG A 341 -5.26 -18.89 4.86
N ARG A 342 -4.58 -18.13 3.99
CA ARG A 342 -4.53 -16.65 4.05
C ARG A 342 -5.83 -16.00 3.60
N SER A 343 -6.66 -16.76 2.89
CA SER A 343 -7.92 -16.29 2.31
C SER A 343 -8.97 -17.41 2.22
N LEU A 344 -10.22 -17.02 2.01
CA LEU A 344 -11.35 -17.88 1.66
C LEU A 344 -11.93 -17.42 0.33
N THR A 345 -12.05 -18.33 -0.64
CA THR A 345 -12.54 -17.99 -2.00
C THR A 345 -13.99 -18.42 -2.18
N THR A 346 -14.82 -17.51 -2.65
CA THR A 346 -16.25 -17.71 -2.88
C THR A 346 -16.64 -17.23 -4.26
N VAL A 347 -17.68 -17.80 -4.86
CA VAL A 347 -18.18 -17.37 -6.17
C VAL A 347 -19.68 -17.14 -6.11
N LEU A 348 -20.15 -16.17 -6.89
CA LEU A 348 -21.57 -15.91 -7.11
C LEU A 348 -21.93 -16.38 -8.52
N ILE A 349 -22.88 -17.31 -8.59
CA ILE A 349 -23.43 -17.81 -9.85
C ILE A 349 -24.78 -17.16 -10.11
N GLU A 350 -25.07 -16.87 -11.37
CA GLU A 350 -26.36 -16.37 -11.79
C GLU A 350 -27.50 -17.37 -11.58
N GLU A 351 -28.72 -16.89 -11.84
CA GLU A 351 -29.91 -17.73 -11.70
C GLU A 351 -29.94 -18.81 -12.79
N THR A 352 -30.02 -20.07 -12.38
CA THR A 352 -29.96 -21.23 -13.28
C THR A 352 -31.30 -21.97 -13.43
N ARG A 353 -32.40 -21.47 -12.86
CA ARG A 353 -33.73 -22.13 -12.92
C ARG A 353 -34.22 -22.42 -14.35
N ASN A 354 -33.87 -21.55 -15.29
CA ASN A 354 -34.26 -21.67 -16.69
C ASN A 354 -33.27 -22.51 -17.52
N VAL A 355 -32.15 -22.93 -16.92
CA VAL A 355 -31.09 -23.69 -17.58
C VAL A 355 -31.42 -25.19 -17.47
N PRO A 356 -31.21 -26.00 -18.53
CA PRO A 356 -31.44 -27.43 -18.44
C PRO A 356 -30.60 -28.09 -17.32
N PRO A 357 -31.15 -29.04 -16.54
CA PRO A 357 -30.49 -29.64 -15.38
C PRO A 357 -29.12 -30.29 -15.64
N PHE A 358 -28.84 -30.68 -16.89
CA PHE A 358 -27.59 -31.30 -17.32
C PHE A 358 -26.48 -30.29 -17.71
N THR A 359 -26.80 -28.99 -17.76
CA THR A 359 -25.84 -27.95 -18.18
C THR A 359 -24.69 -27.79 -17.18
N LEU A 360 -24.97 -28.03 -15.90
CA LEU A 360 -23.98 -28.01 -14.82
C LEU A 360 -24.05 -29.32 -14.02
N PRO A 361 -23.34 -30.38 -14.46
CA PRO A 361 -23.26 -31.61 -13.69
C PRO A 361 -22.75 -31.34 -12.27
N GLY A 362 -23.54 -31.72 -11.26
CA GLY A 362 -23.23 -31.50 -9.84
C GLY A 362 -23.89 -30.28 -9.19
N ILE A 363 -24.62 -29.44 -9.94
CA ILE A 363 -25.39 -28.30 -9.41
C ILE A 363 -26.84 -28.41 -9.91
N THR A 364 -27.82 -28.44 -8.99
CA THR A 364 -29.23 -28.40 -9.38
C THR A 364 -29.63 -26.98 -9.80
N PRO A 365 -30.43 -26.80 -10.87
CA PRO A 365 -30.99 -25.48 -11.24
C PRO A 365 -31.59 -24.78 -10.02
N ALA A 366 -31.15 -23.56 -9.72
CA ALA A 366 -31.67 -22.78 -8.60
C ALA A 366 -31.58 -21.26 -8.79
N PHE A 367 -32.06 -20.51 -7.80
CA PHE A 367 -31.85 -19.07 -7.70
C PHE A 367 -30.36 -18.75 -7.66
N GLU A 368 -30.01 -17.47 -7.85
CA GLU A 368 -28.63 -17.01 -7.65
C GLU A 368 -28.08 -17.52 -6.31
N MET A 369 -26.83 -18.00 -6.32
CA MET A 369 -26.27 -18.68 -5.17
C MET A 369 -24.79 -18.35 -4.99
N HIS A 370 -24.39 -18.25 -3.73
CA HIS A 370 -22.99 -18.18 -3.33
C HIS A 370 -22.46 -19.59 -3.06
N LEU A 371 -21.33 -19.92 -3.65
CA LEU A 371 -20.63 -21.17 -3.45
C LEU A 371 -19.23 -20.91 -2.88
N LEU A 372 -18.82 -21.75 -1.94
CA LEU A 372 -17.48 -21.83 -1.41
C LEU A 372 -16.62 -22.71 -2.31
N VAL A 373 -15.46 -22.21 -2.76
CA VAL A 373 -14.47 -22.99 -3.50
C VAL A 373 -13.47 -23.57 -2.51
N VAL A 374 -13.44 -24.89 -2.40
CA VAL A 374 -12.63 -25.59 -1.38
C VAL A 374 -11.28 -26.03 -1.95
N MET A 375 -11.26 -26.42 -3.21
CA MET A 375 -10.10 -26.99 -3.91
C MET A 375 -10.23 -26.79 -5.43
N ALA A 376 -9.12 -26.59 -6.12
CA ALA A 376 -9.03 -26.58 -7.58
C ALA A 376 -8.31 -27.84 -8.07
N ARG A 377 -8.54 -28.26 -9.32
CA ARG A 377 -7.94 -29.47 -9.90
C ARG A 377 -7.75 -29.30 -11.39
N ASP A 378 -6.54 -29.52 -11.87
CA ASP A 378 -6.17 -29.52 -13.30
C ASP A 378 -5.93 -30.93 -13.87
N LEU A 379 -6.29 -31.96 -13.09
CA LEU A 379 -6.12 -33.38 -13.40
C LEU A 379 -7.48 -34.09 -13.59
N PRO A 380 -7.57 -35.15 -14.41
CA PRO A 380 -8.80 -35.89 -14.62
C PRO A 380 -9.33 -36.50 -13.31
N LEU A 381 -10.66 -36.57 -13.14
CA LEU A 381 -11.31 -37.08 -11.91
C LEU A 381 -10.86 -38.49 -11.52
N LYS A 382 -10.53 -39.33 -12.51
CA LYS A 382 -9.94 -40.65 -12.33
C LYS A 382 -8.47 -40.60 -12.75
N LYS A 383 -7.57 -41.09 -11.90
CA LYS A 383 -6.14 -41.25 -12.24
C LYS A 383 -6.07 -42.15 -13.49
N PRO A 384 -5.49 -41.67 -14.58
CA PRO A 384 -5.38 -42.47 -15.79
C PRO A 384 -4.35 -43.59 -15.55
N LEU A 385 -4.49 -44.71 -16.26
CA LEU A 385 -3.69 -45.92 -16.01
C LEU A 385 -2.20 -45.61 -16.25
N PRO A 386 -1.28 -46.07 -15.38
CA PRO A 386 0.15 -45.90 -15.62
C PRO A 386 0.55 -46.59 -16.93
N GLU A 387 1.51 -46.00 -17.66
CA GLU A 387 2.09 -46.67 -18.82
C GLU A 387 2.66 -48.03 -18.39
N PRO A 388 2.48 -49.10 -19.18
CA PRO A 388 3.02 -50.40 -18.84
C PRO A 388 4.55 -50.32 -18.74
N GLU A 389 5.13 -50.79 -17.62
CA GLU A 389 6.58 -50.87 -17.45
C GLU A 389 7.18 -51.77 -18.54
N VAL A 390 7.87 -51.13 -19.49
CA VAL A 390 8.63 -51.81 -20.54
C VAL A 390 10.12 -51.70 -20.25
N ALA A 391 10.85 -52.79 -20.49
CA ALA A 391 12.30 -52.79 -20.35
C ALA A 391 12.94 -51.64 -21.15
N PRO A 392 14.01 -50.98 -20.65
CA PRO A 392 14.57 -49.76 -21.24
C PRO A 392 14.91 -49.85 -22.73
N TRP A 393 15.34 -51.03 -23.19
CA TRP A 393 15.65 -51.26 -24.60
C TRP A 393 14.41 -51.24 -25.52
N LYS A 394 13.22 -51.62 -25.02
CA LYS A 394 11.96 -51.53 -25.76
C LYS A 394 11.49 -50.08 -25.83
N HIS A 395 11.77 -49.29 -24.80
CA HIS A 395 11.52 -47.86 -24.79
C HIS A 395 12.27 -47.17 -25.95
N HIS A 396 13.59 -47.37 -26.03
CA HIS A 396 14.40 -46.77 -27.09
C HIS A 396 14.14 -47.35 -28.49
N ARG A 397 13.92 -48.67 -28.60
CA ARG A 397 13.81 -49.31 -29.91
C ARG A 397 12.42 -49.17 -30.51
N TRP A 398 11.38 -49.19 -29.70
CA TRP A 398 9.99 -49.27 -30.18
C TRP A 398 9.20 -48.01 -29.84
N ILE A 399 9.28 -47.50 -28.61
CA ILE A 399 8.50 -46.30 -28.20
C ILE A 399 9.08 -45.05 -28.85
N ASP A 400 10.39 -44.77 -28.72
CA ASP A 400 11.02 -43.60 -29.35
C ASP A 400 10.95 -43.65 -30.88
N TRP A 401 11.05 -44.85 -31.45
CA TRP A 401 10.88 -45.07 -32.88
C TRP A 401 9.46 -44.77 -33.32
N ALA A 402 8.44 -45.28 -32.60
CA ALA A 402 7.04 -45.03 -32.90
C ALA A 402 6.66 -43.55 -32.71
N ARG A 403 7.19 -42.87 -31.66
CA ARG A 403 7.02 -41.42 -31.43
C ARG A 403 7.58 -40.59 -32.58
N LYS A 404 8.79 -40.87 -33.03
CA LYS A 404 9.41 -40.16 -34.17
C LYS A 404 8.66 -40.32 -35.50
N HIS A 405 7.89 -41.40 -35.65
CA HIS A 405 7.10 -41.67 -36.85
C HIS A 405 5.60 -41.37 -36.67
N GLY A 406 5.21 -40.73 -35.56
CA GLY A 406 3.82 -40.36 -35.28
C GLY A 406 2.88 -41.54 -35.05
N LEU A 407 3.40 -42.74 -34.75
CA LEU A 407 2.62 -43.97 -34.52
C LEU A 407 2.25 -44.18 -33.04
N TYR A 408 2.88 -43.43 -32.14
CA TYR A 408 2.67 -43.50 -30.70
C TYR A 408 2.91 -42.10 -30.13
N GLU A 409 1.90 -41.46 -29.56
CA GLU A 409 2.06 -40.14 -28.93
C GLU A 409 2.64 -40.30 -27.52
N GLU A 410 3.36 -39.28 -27.04
CA GLU A 410 3.79 -39.24 -25.66
C GLU A 410 2.55 -39.16 -24.76
N TYR A 411 2.51 -39.97 -23.70
CA TYR A 411 1.38 -39.97 -22.78
C TYR A 411 1.33 -38.64 -22.02
N ASP A 412 0.54 -37.70 -22.54
CA ASP A 412 0.20 -36.47 -21.84
C ASP A 412 -1.11 -36.68 -21.09
N CYS A 413 -1.08 -36.52 -19.76
CA CYS A 413 -2.28 -36.61 -18.95
C CYS A 413 -3.20 -35.46 -19.34
N PRO A 414 -4.43 -35.71 -19.84
CA PRO A 414 -5.29 -34.64 -20.34
C PRO A 414 -5.59 -33.66 -19.21
N ARG A 415 -5.16 -32.41 -19.37
CA ARG A 415 -5.42 -31.36 -18.38
C ARG A 415 -6.91 -31.01 -18.39
N THR A 416 -7.61 -31.35 -17.31
CA THR A 416 -9.04 -31.05 -17.14
C THR A 416 -9.24 -30.18 -15.91
N ARG A 417 -9.94 -29.06 -16.07
CA ARG A 417 -10.15 -28.07 -15.00
C ARG A 417 -11.45 -28.34 -14.25
N PHE A 418 -11.35 -28.65 -12.96
CA PHE A 418 -12.46 -28.88 -12.04
C PHE A 418 -12.32 -28.05 -10.76
N LEU A 419 -13.44 -27.65 -10.19
CA LEU A 419 -13.53 -26.96 -8.90
C LEU A 419 -14.34 -27.80 -7.92
N LYS A 420 -13.82 -27.98 -6.71
CA LYS A 420 -14.56 -28.58 -5.60
C LYS A 420 -15.34 -27.50 -4.87
N MET A 421 -16.67 -27.57 -4.92
CA MET A 421 -17.53 -26.48 -4.48
C MET A 421 -18.66 -26.93 -3.55
N SER A 422 -18.98 -26.10 -2.57
CA SER A 422 -20.07 -26.32 -1.60
C SER A 422 -20.92 -25.06 -1.44
N GLY A 423 -22.23 -25.18 -1.26
CA GLY A 423 -23.08 -24.02 -1.01
C GLY A 423 -24.51 -24.41 -0.67
N LEU A 424 -25.24 -23.47 -0.06
CA LEU A 424 -26.55 -23.76 0.53
C LEU A 424 -27.56 -24.21 -0.52
N LEU A 425 -27.62 -23.59 -1.70
CA LEU A 425 -28.65 -23.89 -2.71
C LEU A 425 -28.22 -24.93 -3.76
N LYS A 426 -26.99 -25.46 -3.67
CA LYS A 426 -26.39 -26.37 -4.65
C LYS A 426 -27.25 -27.61 -4.96
N LEU A 427 -28.02 -28.09 -3.99
CA LEU A 427 -28.83 -29.33 -4.06
C LEU A 427 -30.34 -29.09 -3.87
N SER A 428 -30.81 -27.83 -3.93
CA SER A 428 -32.07 -27.38 -3.30
C SER A 428 -33.36 -27.73 -4.03
N LEU A 429 -33.36 -27.86 -5.37
CA LEU A 429 -34.61 -27.92 -6.14
C LEU A 429 -34.92 -29.29 -6.71
N ALA A 430 -33.90 -30.09 -7.02
CA ALA A 430 -34.11 -31.38 -7.64
C ALA A 430 -32.88 -32.31 -7.48
N PRO A 431 -32.55 -32.75 -6.26
CA PRO A 431 -31.39 -33.62 -6.03
C PRO A 431 -31.49 -34.94 -6.80
N HIS A 432 -32.71 -35.41 -7.10
CA HIS A 432 -32.96 -36.56 -7.97
C HIS A 432 -32.51 -36.37 -9.43
N LEU A 433 -32.38 -35.13 -9.91
CA LEU A 433 -31.85 -34.85 -11.26
C LEU A 433 -30.34 -35.03 -11.35
N LEU A 434 -29.63 -35.10 -10.21
CA LEU A 434 -28.20 -35.40 -10.19
C LEU A 434 -27.92 -36.86 -10.58
N ASP A 435 -28.90 -37.76 -10.53
CA ASP A 435 -28.75 -39.15 -10.99
C ASP A 435 -28.89 -39.32 -12.51
N VAL A 436 -29.45 -38.32 -13.21
CA VAL A 436 -29.82 -38.46 -14.63
C VAL A 436 -28.61 -38.34 -15.57
N GLN A 437 -27.47 -37.83 -15.10
CA GLN A 437 -26.19 -37.82 -15.83
C GLN A 437 -25.01 -37.89 -14.85
N SER A 438 -24.78 -39.05 -14.24
CA SER A 438 -23.52 -39.26 -13.53
C SER A 438 -22.35 -38.98 -14.50
N THR A 439 -21.21 -38.54 -13.96
CA THR A 439 -19.91 -38.45 -14.65
C THR A 439 -19.51 -39.75 -15.36
N GLU A 440 -20.24 -40.85 -15.14
CA GLU A 440 -20.16 -42.06 -15.94
C GLU A 440 -20.56 -41.82 -17.39
N SER A 441 -21.58 -41.02 -17.72
CA SER A 441 -22.00 -40.80 -19.13
C SER A 441 -20.93 -40.14 -20.01
N ILE A 442 -20.23 -39.13 -19.47
CA ILE A 442 -19.10 -38.47 -20.14
C ILE A 442 -17.90 -39.42 -20.28
N THR A 443 -17.63 -40.25 -19.26
CA THR A 443 -16.58 -41.28 -19.34
C THR A 443 -17.01 -42.54 -20.10
N PHE A 444 -18.31 -42.73 -20.35
CA PHE A 444 -18.88 -43.84 -21.11
C PHE A 444 -18.69 -43.61 -22.60
N GLY A 445 -18.84 -42.36 -23.07
CA GLY A 445 -18.49 -41.98 -24.45
C GLY A 445 -17.01 -42.27 -24.76
N PHE A 446 -16.10 -41.86 -23.86
CA PHE A 446 -14.67 -42.19 -23.95
C PHE A 446 -14.39 -43.69 -23.89
N ARG A 447 -15.13 -44.44 -23.06
CA ARG A 447 -15.00 -45.90 -22.96
C ARG A 447 -15.53 -46.65 -24.18
N GLU A 448 -16.63 -46.20 -24.80
CA GLU A 448 -17.14 -46.81 -26.02
C GLU A 448 -16.18 -46.61 -27.19
N GLU A 449 -15.58 -45.43 -27.29
CA GLU A 449 -14.60 -45.11 -28.33
C GLU A 449 -13.32 -45.93 -28.16
N HIS A 450 -12.84 -46.09 -26.92
CA HIS A 450 -11.65 -46.88 -26.60
C HIS A 450 -11.90 -48.41 -26.60
N ALA A 451 -13.14 -48.86 -26.36
CA ALA A 451 -13.54 -50.26 -26.46
C ALA A 451 -13.75 -50.70 -27.92
N ARG A 452 -14.13 -49.78 -28.82
CA ARG A 452 -14.18 -50.06 -30.27
C ARG A 452 -12.79 -50.24 -30.88
N THR A 453 -11.74 -49.68 -30.29
CA THR A 453 -10.38 -49.72 -30.82
C THR A 453 -9.51 -50.87 -30.28
N THR A 454 -9.99 -51.66 -29.31
CA THR A 454 -9.17 -52.71 -28.67
C THR A 454 -9.81 -54.10 -28.83
N PRO A 455 -9.20 -55.04 -29.58
CA PRO A 455 -9.73 -56.39 -29.73
C PRO A 455 -9.65 -57.18 -28.41
N GLY A 456 -10.79 -57.66 -27.93
CA GLY A 456 -10.95 -58.26 -26.61
C GLY A 456 -10.24 -59.61 -26.42
N ILE A 457 -9.42 -59.68 -25.38
CA ILE A 457 -8.92 -60.94 -24.82
C ILE A 457 -9.95 -61.46 -23.80
N LYS A 458 -10.58 -62.59 -24.11
CA LYS A 458 -11.45 -63.33 -23.19
C LYS A 458 -10.64 -63.83 -22.00
N LYS A 459 -10.98 -63.41 -20.77
CA LYS A 459 -10.64 -64.15 -19.56
C LYS A 459 -11.90 -64.71 -18.91
N THR A 460 -11.93 -66.03 -18.86
CA THR A 460 -12.83 -66.87 -18.07
C THR A 460 -12.43 -66.82 -16.59
N GLY A 461 -13.35 -66.41 -15.73
CA GLY A 461 -13.17 -66.49 -14.28
C GLY A 461 -14.48 -66.15 -13.58
N LYS A 462 -15.11 -67.17 -12.98
CA LYS A 462 -16.25 -67.02 -12.08
C LYS A 462 -15.74 -66.34 -10.80
N ASP A 463 -16.19 -65.13 -10.51
CA ASP A 463 -16.09 -64.57 -9.16
C ASP A 463 -17.46 -64.20 -8.59
N LYS A 464 -17.61 -64.59 -7.33
CA LYS A 464 -18.79 -64.49 -6.49
C LYS A 464 -19.12 -63.02 -6.20
N TYR A 465 -20.41 -62.72 -6.12
CA TYR A 465 -20.99 -61.47 -5.64
C TYR A 465 -20.27 -60.92 -4.39
N PRO A 466 -19.87 -59.64 -4.33
CA PRO A 466 -19.57 -58.97 -3.09
C PRO A 466 -20.85 -58.42 -2.44
N SER A 467 -20.86 -58.52 -1.11
CA SER A 467 -21.93 -58.22 -0.17
C SER A 467 -22.20 -56.72 0.04
N VAL A 468 -23.39 -56.45 0.57
CA VAL A 468 -24.02 -55.17 0.97
C VAL A 468 -23.10 -54.09 1.60
N THR A 469 -21.92 -54.43 2.15
CA THR A 469 -20.90 -53.48 2.63
C THR A 469 -20.22 -52.64 1.55
N THR A 470 -20.29 -53.02 0.26
CA THR A 470 -19.74 -52.19 -0.84
C THR A 470 -20.67 -51.03 -1.23
N SER A 471 -21.94 -51.07 -0.83
CA SER A 471 -22.97 -50.08 -1.20
C SER A 471 -22.71 -48.70 -0.55
N GLU A 472 -22.40 -48.67 0.75
CA GLU A 472 -22.19 -47.41 1.48
C GLU A 472 -20.91 -46.70 1.04
N THR A 473 -19.83 -47.44 0.78
CA THR A 473 -18.57 -46.86 0.31
C THR A 473 -18.70 -46.31 -1.12
N VAL A 474 -19.47 -46.99 -1.98
CA VAL A 474 -19.78 -46.52 -3.35
C VAL A 474 -20.71 -45.30 -3.32
N ALA A 475 -21.68 -45.26 -2.42
CA ALA A 475 -22.55 -44.08 -2.24
C ALA A 475 -21.76 -42.86 -1.75
N GLN A 476 -20.84 -43.05 -0.81
CA GLN A 476 -19.97 -41.97 -0.30
C GLN A 476 -19.01 -41.44 -1.38
N LEU A 477 -18.44 -42.33 -2.20
CA LEU A 477 -17.64 -41.98 -3.38
C LEU A 477 -18.45 -41.20 -4.44
N ARG A 478 -19.72 -41.58 -4.65
CA ARG A 478 -20.64 -40.85 -5.56
C ARG A 478 -20.89 -39.44 -5.06
N GLU A 479 -21.11 -39.25 -3.76
CA GLU A 479 -21.33 -37.93 -3.16
C GLU A 479 -20.10 -37.02 -3.31
N GLU A 480 -18.90 -37.57 -3.09
CA GLU A 480 -17.64 -36.84 -3.25
C GLU A 480 -17.40 -36.39 -4.71
N LEU A 481 -17.74 -37.25 -5.69
CA LEU A 481 -17.64 -36.89 -7.10
C LEU A 481 -18.63 -35.79 -7.51
N ARG A 482 -19.78 -35.65 -6.82
CA ARG A 482 -20.74 -34.55 -7.03
C ARG A 482 -20.24 -33.22 -6.45
N GLU A 483 -19.19 -33.23 -5.62
CA GLU A 483 -18.58 -31.99 -5.11
C GLU A 483 -17.76 -31.27 -6.19
N TRP A 484 -17.28 -32.00 -7.19
CA TRP A 484 -16.48 -31.48 -8.30
C TRP A 484 -17.34 -31.03 -9.47
N VAL A 485 -17.16 -29.78 -9.89
CA VAL A 485 -17.88 -29.15 -11.00
C VAL A 485 -16.86 -28.72 -12.06
N GLN A 486 -17.19 -28.88 -13.34
CA GLN A 486 -16.31 -28.50 -14.44
C GLN A 486 -16.16 -26.97 -14.53
N PHE A 487 -14.92 -26.49 -14.66
CA PHE A 487 -14.59 -25.07 -14.69
C PHE A 487 -15.19 -24.35 -15.91
N ASP A 488 -15.06 -24.91 -17.12
CA ASP A 488 -15.51 -24.23 -18.35
C ASP A 488 -17.03 -24.03 -18.39
N ALA A 489 -17.79 -24.89 -17.72
CA ALA A 489 -19.24 -24.78 -17.64
C ALA A 489 -19.66 -23.72 -16.62
N ILE A 490 -18.95 -23.65 -15.48
CA ILE A 490 -19.29 -22.72 -14.39
C ILE A 490 -18.81 -21.29 -14.66
N GLN A 491 -17.67 -21.14 -15.35
CA GLN A 491 -17.11 -19.83 -15.70
C GLN A 491 -18.11 -18.99 -16.50
N LYS A 492 -18.89 -19.61 -17.39
CA LYS A 492 -19.90 -18.92 -18.22
C LYS A 492 -21.08 -18.37 -17.42
N LEU A 493 -21.33 -18.89 -16.23
CA LEU A 493 -22.48 -18.57 -15.38
C LEU A 493 -22.07 -17.79 -14.12
N MET A 494 -20.78 -17.52 -13.94
CA MET A 494 -20.25 -16.84 -12.77
C MET A 494 -20.36 -15.33 -12.95
N LYS A 495 -21.04 -14.66 -12.01
CA LYS A 495 -21.16 -13.19 -11.96
C LYS A 495 -19.93 -12.54 -11.35
N SER A 496 -19.39 -13.12 -10.28
CA SER A 496 -18.23 -12.60 -9.59
C SER A 496 -17.54 -13.66 -8.74
N ILE A 497 -16.27 -13.43 -8.45
CA ILE A 497 -15.46 -14.19 -7.49
C ILE A 497 -15.02 -13.25 -6.37
N SER A 498 -15.15 -13.70 -5.12
CA SER A 498 -14.74 -12.93 -3.96
C SER A 498 -13.73 -13.68 -3.11
N THR A 499 -12.68 -12.98 -2.68
CA THR A 499 -11.59 -13.48 -1.84
C THR A 499 -11.61 -12.75 -0.51
N LEU A 500 -11.94 -13.48 0.57
CA LEU A 500 -11.95 -12.97 1.94
C LEU A 500 -10.56 -13.15 2.56
N CYS A 501 -9.82 -12.06 2.73
CA CYS A 501 -8.46 -12.02 3.26
C CYS A 501 -8.44 -11.74 4.77
N PHE A 502 -7.76 -12.58 5.55
CA PHE A 502 -7.68 -12.48 7.01
C PHE A 502 -6.54 -11.54 7.44
N PRO A 503 -6.80 -10.35 8.01
CA PRO A 503 -5.76 -9.38 8.38
C PRO A 503 -4.63 -9.93 9.26
N SER A 504 -4.92 -10.89 10.15
CA SER A 504 -3.91 -11.56 10.98
C SER A 504 -2.83 -12.32 10.20
N MET A 505 -3.06 -12.58 8.91
CA MET A 505 -2.12 -13.29 8.02
C MET A 505 -1.28 -12.35 7.13
N TYR A 506 -1.45 -11.02 7.25
CA TYR A 506 -0.77 -10.01 6.43
C TYR A 506 -0.08 -8.94 7.30
N GLN A 507 0.75 -8.09 6.68
CA GLN A 507 1.07 -6.79 7.25
C GLN A 507 -0.17 -5.91 7.16
N PHE A 508 -0.71 -5.53 8.33
CA PHE A 508 -1.98 -4.84 8.46
C PHE A 508 -1.78 -3.45 9.07
N CYS A 509 -2.44 -2.47 8.45
CA CYS A 509 -2.62 -1.13 8.99
C CYS A 509 -4.04 -0.66 8.68
N SER A 510 -4.57 0.24 9.49
CA SER A 510 -5.86 0.85 9.22
C SER A 510 -5.92 2.31 9.58
N ILE A 511 -6.87 3.00 8.96
CA ILE A 511 -7.02 4.45 9.04
C ILE A 511 -8.50 4.72 9.28
N ALA A 512 -8.82 5.66 10.14
CA ALA A 512 -10.21 5.98 10.42
C ALA A 512 -10.40 7.47 10.71
N SER A 513 -11.63 7.95 10.49
CA SER A 513 -12.06 9.24 11.02
C SER A 513 -12.10 9.23 12.56
N ASN A 514 -12.58 8.12 13.13
CA ASN A 514 -12.61 7.84 14.57
C ASN A 514 -12.01 6.44 14.77
N PRO A 515 -10.72 6.32 15.10
CA PRO A 515 -10.06 5.02 15.22
C PRO A 515 -10.70 4.16 16.31
N PRO A 516 -10.90 2.86 16.05
CA PRO A 516 -11.46 1.96 17.04
C PRO A 516 -10.49 1.79 18.21
N MET A 517 -11.03 1.69 19.43
CA MET A 517 -10.21 1.45 20.62
C MET A 517 -9.77 -0.02 20.67
N ARG A 518 -8.60 -0.35 20.13
CA ARG A 518 -8.02 -1.69 20.25
C ARG A 518 -7.16 -1.80 21.50
N ILE A 519 -7.49 -2.74 22.39
CA ILE A 519 -6.60 -3.11 23.50
C ILE A 519 -5.77 -4.31 23.04
N THR A 520 -4.70 -4.06 22.30
CA THR A 520 -3.72 -5.10 21.95
C THR A 520 -2.56 -5.08 22.94
N LYS A 521 -2.13 -6.23 23.46
CA LYS A 521 -0.88 -6.38 24.24
C LYS A 521 0.39 -6.21 23.39
N LEU A 522 0.27 -5.78 22.14
CA LEU A 522 1.40 -5.53 21.24
C LEU A 522 2.28 -4.42 21.83
N PRO A 523 3.61 -4.47 21.58
CA PRO A 523 4.52 -3.45 22.07
C PRO A 523 4.04 -2.05 21.63
N PRO A 524 4.22 -1.01 22.46
CA PRO A 524 3.64 0.34 22.29
C PRO A 524 4.04 1.08 20.99
N ASN A 525 4.91 0.49 20.16
CA ASN A 525 5.53 1.13 19.00
C ASN A 525 4.89 0.78 17.65
N LYS A 526 3.80 0.01 17.59
CA LYS A 526 3.04 -0.21 16.35
C LYS A 526 1.62 0.35 16.50
N GLU A 527 1.45 1.61 16.11
CA GLU A 527 0.11 2.19 15.91
C GLU A 527 -0.51 1.50 14.69
N ILE A 528 -1.50 0.64 14.96
CA ILE A 528 -2.21 -0.14 13.93
C ILE A 528 -3.38 0.66 13.35
N ASP A 529 -4.03 1.47 14.18
CA ASP A 529 -5.16 2.31 13.80
C ASP A 529 -4.70 3.78 13.81
N ILE A 530 -4.52 4.35 12.62
CA ILE A 530 -4.00 5.70 12.42
C ILE A 530 -5.18 6.68 12.33
N PRO A 531 -5.22 7.74 13.15
CA PRO A 531 -6.22 8.78 13.02
C PRO A 531 -5.97 9.61 11.76
N ALA A 532 -6.99 9.79 10.93
CA ALA A 532 -6.88 10.57 9.72
C ALA A 532 -6.83 12.09 10.02
N PRO A 533 -5.86 12.84 9.46
CA PRO A 533 -5.88 14.29 9.52
C PRO A 533 -7.02 14.86 8.67
N LYS A 534 -7.64 15.96 9.13
CA LYS A 534 -8.82 16.54 8.45
C LYS A 534 -8.50 17.21 7.11
N ASN A 535 -7.31 17.81 6.97
CA ASN A 535 -6.98 18.72 5.87
C ASN A 535 -5.66 18.35 5.15
N ALA A 536 -5.16 17.12 5.32
CA ALA A 536 -3.90 16.69 4.72
C ALA A 536 -4.00 15.22 4.28
N PRO A 537 -3.26 14.81 3.24
CA PRO A 537 -3.16 13.39 2.90
C PRO A 537 -2.29 12.66 3.92
N LEU A 538 -2.53 11.36 4.03
CA LEU A 538 -1.57 10.45 4.66
C LEU A 538 -0.56 9.97 3.62
N TYR A 539 0.61 9.57 4.08
CA TYR A 539 1.66 9.02 3.25
C TYR A 539 1.78 7.52 3.53
N LEU A 540 2.00 6.75 2.47
CA LEU A 540 2.20 5.31 2.52
C LEU A 540 3.58 5.01 1.91
N GLN A 541 4.44 4.34 2.67
CA GLN A 541 5.66 3.71 2.19
C GLN A 541 5.43 2.20 2.06
N ILE A 542 5.82 1.66 0.91
CA ILE A 542 5.76 0.24 0.60
C ILE A 542 7.17 -0.23 0.28
N ASP A 543 7.68 -1.17 1.07
CA ASP A 543 8.99 -1.80 0.81
C ASP A 543 8.74 -3.22 0.27
N ALA A 544 8.72 -3.37 -1.06
CA ALA A 544 8.39 -4.62 -1.75
C ALA A 544 9.65 -5.26 -2.39
N PRO A 545 10.23 -6.33 -1.82
CA PRO A 545 11.40 -7.00 -2.42
C PRO A 545 11.07 -7.75 -3.72
N GLU A 546 9.80 -8.12 -3.90
CA GLU A 546 9.25 -8.83 -5.05
C GLU A 546 7.98 -8.10 -5.52
N GLU A 547 7.32 -8.60 -6.56
CA GLU A 547 6.02 -8.06 -6.97
C GLU A 547 5.02 -8.19 -5.82
N MET A 548 4.33 -7.10 -5.52
CA MET A 548 3.50 -6.99 -4.33
C MET A 548 2.11 -6.49 -4.68
N TYR A 549 1.11 -7.08 -4.01
CA TYR A 549 -0.28 -6.67 -4.10
C TYR A 549 -0.71 -5.99 -2.81
N LEU A 550 -1.14 -4.73 -2.91
CA LEU A 550 -1.75 -3.96 -1.84
C LEU A 550 -3.27 -4.09 -1.96
N LYS A 551 -3.90 -4.65 -0.93
CA LYS A 551 -5.35 -4.80 -0.84
C LYS A 551 -5.90 -3.69 0.06
N ILE A 552 -6.88 -2.95 -0.44
CA ILE A 552 -7.46 -1.78 0.22
C ILE A 552 -8.96 -2.00 0.33
N SER A 553 -9.55 -1.80 1.52
CA SER A 553 -11.00 -1.70 1.66
C SER A 553 -11.40 -0.43 2.37
N CYS A 554 -12.55 0.10 2.00
CA CYS A 554 -13.15 1.25 2.65
C CYS A 554 -14.55 0.89 3.14
N SER A 555 -14.79 1.13 4.43
CA SER A 555 -16.10 1.00 5.08
C SER A 555 -16.57 2.38 5.54
N MET A 556 -17.78 2.78 5.17
CA MET A 556 -18.40 4.05 5.52
C MET A 556 -19.73 3.85 6.24
N LEU A 557 -20.09 4.79 7.11
CA LEU A 557 -21.41 4.76 7.73
C LEU A 557 -22.47 5.14 6.71
N HIS A 558 -23.26 4.17 6.28
CA HIS A 558 -24.32 4.42 5.34
C HIS A 558 -25.32 5.46 5.90
N PRO A 559 -25.64 6.56 5.18
CA PRO A 559 -26.48 7.65 5.68
C PRO A 559 -27.86 7.22 6.20
N ARG A 560 -28.49 6.24 5.55
CA ARG A 560 -29.78 5.68 6.01
C ARG A 560 -29.71 5.03 7.40
N VAL A 561 -28.53 4.62 7.87
CA VAL A 561 -28.37 4.11 9.25
C VAL A 561 -28.67 5.22 10.27
N PHE A 562 -28.29 6.47 9.98
CA PHE A 562 -28.64 7.62 10.82
C PHE A 562 -30.14 7.91 10.80
N LEU A 563 -30.76 7.86 9.62
CA LEU A 563 -32.20 8.05 9.46
C LEU A 563 -32.99 6.99 10.26
N ASN A 564 -32.60 5.73 10.15
CA ASN A 564 -33.22 4.63 10.90
C ASN A 564 -33.02 4.76 12.42
N ALA A 565 -31.98 5.48 12.86
CA ALA A 565 -31.70 5.78 14.26
C ALA A 565 -32.30 7.11 14.74
N ASN A 566 -33.19 7.74 13.95
CA ASN A 566 -33.81 9.03 14.24
C ASN A 566 -32.79 10.19 14.47
N GLN A 567 -31.64 10.13 13.80
CA GLN A 567 -30.62 11.18 13.85
C GLN A 567 -30.71 12.07 12.60
N PRO A 568 -30.69 13.41 12.74
CA PRO A 568 -30.82 14.32 11.61
C PRO A 568 -29.57 14.28 10.73
N ILE A 569 -29.76 14.11 9.42
CA ILE A 569 -28.71 14.18 8.40
C ILE A 569 -29.22 14.95 7.18
N GLU A 570 -28.31 15.55 6.40
CA GLU A 570 -28.63 16.17 5.11
C GLU A 570 -29.31 15.14 4.18
N GLU A 571 -30.36 15.55 3.45
CA GLU A 571 -31.12 14.66 2.56
C GLU A 571 -30.25 13.92 1.52
N TYR A 572 -29.13 14.54 1.11
CA TYR A 572 -28.13 13.94 0.25
C TYR A 572 -26.75 13.94 0.91
N VAL A 573 -26.21 12.75 1.15
CA VAL A 573 -24.81 12.56 1.53
C VAL A 573 -24.07 11.95 0.34
N GLU A 574 -23.03 12.64 -0.11
CA GLU A 574 -22.16 12.14 -1.18
C GLU A 574 -21.46 10.83 -0.77
N PRO A 575 -21.17 9.92 -1.73
CA PRO A 575 -20.26 8.81 -1.48
C PRO A 575 -18.93 9.35 -0.95
N GLY A 576 -18.24 8.60 -0.11
CA GLY A 576 -16.87 8.95 0.20
C GLY A 576 -15.89 8.31 -0.78
N TYR A 577 -14.69 8.87 -0.79
CA TYR A 577 -13.67 8.60 -1.78
C TYR A 577 -12.36 8.23 -1.10
N VAL A 578 -11.68 7.22 -1.62
CA VAL A 578 -10.29 6.89 -1.29
C VAL A 578 -9.48 6.94 -2.57
N LEU A 579 -8.46 7.79 -2.62
CA LEU A 579 -7.56 7.93 -3.75
C LEU A 579 -6.13 7.64 -3.29
N LEU A 580 -5.54 6.62 -3.90
CA LEU A 580 -4.13 6.30 -3.76
C LEU A 580 -3.37 6.89 -4.95
N GLU A 581 -2.51 7.86 -4.68
CA GLU A 581 -1.76 8.60 -5.68
C GLU A 581 -0.28 8.21 -5.60
N THR A 582 0.37 7.94 -6.73
CA THR A 582 1.82 7.68 -6.74
C THR A 582 2.59 8.96 -6.42
N PHE A 583 3.62 8.88 -5.57
CA PHE A 583 4.34 10.04 -5.09
C PHE A 583 5.87 9.81 -5.06
N GLN A 584 6.63 10.86 -5.35
CA GLN A 584 8.09 10.89 -5.23
C GLN A 584 8.51 12.24 -4.63
N TRP A 585 9.44 12.22 -3.66
CA TRP A 585 9.77 13.40 -2.84
C TRP A 585 10.35 14.59 -3.61
N PHE A 586 11.10 14.34 -4.69
CA PHE A 586 11.87 15.37 -5.41
C PHE A 586 11.55 15.42 -6.91
N THR A 587 10.43 14.84 -7.32
CA THR A 587 9.99 14.84 -8.71
C THR A 587 8.69 15.62 -8.82
N ASP A 588 8.75 16.74 -9.52
CA ASP A 588 7.59 17.56 -9.78
C ASP A 588 6.68 16.83 -10.78
N CYS A 589 5.41 16.70 -10.44
CA CYS A 589 4.41 16.06 -11.28
C CYS A 589 3.27 17.05 -11.51
N GLU A 590 3.13 17.54 -12.75
CA GLU A 590 2.10 18.52 -13.10
C GLU A 590 0.68 17.96 -12.88
N ILE A 591 0.50 16.65 -13.11
CA ILE A 591 -0.79 15.96 -12.98
C ILE A 591 -0.65 14.80 -12.00
N PRO A 592 -1.41 14.78 -10.88
CA PRO A 592 -1.49 13.65 -9.96
C PRO A 592 -1.80 12.33 -10.68
N LYS A 593 -0.95 11.31 -10.50
CA LYS A 593 -1.17 9.98 -11.07
C LYS A 593 -1.85 9.08 -10.07
N SER A 594 -3.13 8.77 -10.31
CA SER A 594 -3.88 7.80 -9.51
C SER A 594 -3.40 6.38 -9.77
N LYS A 595 -3.16 5.64 -8.69
CA LYS A 595 -2.79 4.22 -8.68
C LYS A 595 -3.96 3.33 -8.29
N ALA A 596 -4.83 3.81 -7.40
CA ALA A 596 -6.10 3.16 -7.04
C ALA A 596 -7.14 4.19 -6.61
N TYR A 597 -8.42 3.88 -6.84
CA TYR A 597 -9.55 4.73 -6.49
C TYR A 597 -10.71 3.86 -6.00
N LEU A 598 -11.34 4.26 -4.90
CA LEU A 598 -12.56 3.66 -4.37
C LEU A 598 -13.62 4.74 -4.17
N GLN A 599 -14.86 4.39 -4.49
CA GLN A 599 -16.04 5.22 -4.25
C GLN A 599 -17.14 4.35 -3.64
N THR A 600 -17.55 4.64 -2.41
CA THR A 600 -18.56 3.83 -1.73
C THR A 600 -19.42 4.64 -0.78
N ARG A 601 -20.63 4.13 -0.50
CA ARG A 601 -21.52 4.63 0.56
C ARG A 601 -21.57 3.70 1.78
N GLY A 602 -20.93 2.54 1.72
CA GLY A 602 -20.98 1.57 2.80
C GLY A 602 -19.77 0.65 2.86
N TYR A 603 -19.53 -0.19 1.86
CA TYR A 603 -18.33 -1.03 1.77
C TYR A 603 -17.90 -1.18 0.32
N ASP A 604 -16.60 -1.06 0.06
CA ASP A 604 -15.98 -1.43 -1.21
C ASP A 604 -14.49 -1.75 -1.01
N SER A 605 -13.88 -2.45 -1.96
CA SER A 605 -12.50 -2.88 -1.87
C SER A 605 -11.85 -3.04 -3.24
N THR A 606 -10.53 -2.85 -3.29
CA THR A 606 -9.72 -2.99 -4.50
C THR A 606 -8.36 -3.56 -4.16
N GLU A 607 -7.74 -4.21 -5.13
CA GLU A 607 -6.35 -4.63 -5.09
C GLU A 607 -5.53 -3.83 -6.10
N VAL A 608 -4.26 -3.57 -5.79
CA VAL A 608 -3.34 -2.89 -6.69
C VAL A 608 -1.93 -3.47 -6.60
N SER A 609 -1.28 -3.65 -7.77
CA SER A 609 0.06 -4.22 -7.86
C SER A 609 1.16 -3.17 -7.94
N PHE A 610 2.30 -3.47 -7.32
CA PHE A 610 3.54 -2.71 -7.35
C PHE A 610 4.69 -3.61 -7.82
N LYS A 611 5.54 -3.05 -8.70
CA LYS A 611 6.80 -3.68 -9.10
C LYS A 611 7.74 -3.80 -7.89
N PRO A 612 8.74 -4.70 -7.91
CA PRO A 612 9.78 -4.74 -6.88
C PRO A 612 10.44 -3.36 -6.68
N GLY A 613 10.57 -2.92 -5.43
CA GLY A 613 11.16 -1.64 -5.04
C GLY A 613 10.49 -1.00 -3.83
N ARG A 614 11.04 0.14 -3.41
CA ARG A 614 10.45 1.05 -2.42
C ARG A 614 9.59 2.08 -3.13
N HIS A 615 8.31 2.12 -2.80
CA HIS A 615 7.33 3.03 -3.39
C HIS A 615 6.75 3.96 -2.32
N PHE A 616 6.46 5.20 -2.73
CA PHE A 616 5.71 6.15 -1.90
C PHE A 616 4.39 6.49 -2.58
N CYS A 617 3.33 6.54 -1.79
CA CYS A 617 2.01 6.96 -2.24
C CYS A 617 1.42 8.00 -1.28
N ARG A 618 0.59 8.88 -1.81
CA ARG A 618 -0.31 9.73 -1.02
C ARG A 618 -1.68 9.08 -0.97
N LEU A 619 -2.26 9.06 0.21
CA LEU A 619 -3.59 8.52 0.44
C LEU A 619 -4.53 9.67 0.83
N TRP A 620 -5.44 9.97 -0.08
CA TRP A 620 -6.48 10.98 0.08
C TRP A 620 -7.78 10.30 0.43
N ILE A 621 -8.43 10.77 1.50
CA ILE A 621 -9.68 10.19 1.95
C ILE A 621 -10.66 11.34 2.22
N HIS A 622 -11.80 11.31 1.55
CA HIS A 622 -12.86 12.30 1.72
C HIS A 622 -14.17 11.61 2.06
N SER A 623 -14.80 12.02 3.15
CA SER A 623 -16.14 11.55 3.53
C SER A 623 -16.75 12.51 4.55
N ARG A 624 -18.06 12.76 4.42
CA ARG A 624 -18.84 13.53 5.40
C ARG A 624 -19.36 12.68 6.57
N VAL A 625 -19.26 11.37 6.45
CA VAL A 625 -19.71 10.39 7.45
C VAL A 625 -18.53 9.63 8.03
N PRO A 626 -18.65 9.04 9.24
CA PRO A 626 -17.61 8.19 9.79
C PRO A 626 -17.17 7.08 8.84
N TRP A 627 -15.87 6.85 8.75
CA TRP A 627 -15.29 5.91 7.81
C TRP A 627 -14.08 5.19 8.39
N TYR A 628 -13.74 4.06 7.77
CA TYR A 628 -12.66 3.18 8.13
C TYR A 628 -12.02 2.58 6.87
N VAL A 629 -10.69 2.60 6.78
CA VAL A 629 -9.92 2.02 5.67
C VAL A 629 -8.97 0.96 6.21
N MET A 630 -8.94 -0.21 5.59
CA MET A 630 -7.99 -1.28 5.88
C MET A 630 -7.00 -1.41 4.73
N LEU A 631 -5.73 -1.62 5.09
CA LEU A 631 -4.64 -1.86 4.15
C LEU A 631 -3.97 -3.18 4.52
N LEU A 632 -3.93 -4.11 3.56
CA LEU A 632 -3.28 -5.41 3.70
C LEU A 632 -2.20 -5.57 2.63
N SER A 633 -1.06 -6.11 3.06
CA SER A 633 0.08 -6.35 2.20
C SER A 633 0.87 -7.57 2.68
N GLU A 634 1.45 -8.33 1.75
CA GLU A 634 2.44 -9.35 2.11
C GLU A 634 3.79 -8.74 2.51
N SER A 635 4.12 -7.59 1.90
CA SER A 635 5.33 -6.81 2.18
C SER A 635 5.11 -5.78 3.29
N THR A 636 6.18 -5.23 3.84
CA THR A 636 6.10 -4.22 4.90
C THR A 636 5.52 -2.90 4.39
N ILE A 637 4.45 -2.44 5.04
CA ILE A 637 3.81 -1.15 4.78
C ILE A 637 3.95 -0.24 6.01
N HIS A 638 4.18 1.05 5.76
CA HIS A 638 4.18 2.09 6.79
C HIS A 638 3.27 3.21 6.34
N VAL A 639 2.30 3.57 7.16
CA VAL A 639 1.38 4.68 6.90
C VAL A 639 1.54 5.70 8.01
N GLY A 640 1.40 6.98 7.69
CA GLY A 640 1.43 8.02 8.69
C GLY A 640 1.33 9.43 8.10
N THR A 641 1.54 10.41 8.97
CA THR A 641 1.76 11.80 8.55
C THR A 641 3.07 11.90 7.76
N ARG A 642 3.26 13.05 7.11
CA ARG A 642 4.40 13.32 6.24
C ARG A 642 5.73 13.05 6.93
N ASP A 643 5.95 13.62 8.11
CA ASP A 643 7.16 13.51 8.91
C ASP A 643 7.49 12.05 9.28
N VAL A 644 6.48 11.27 9.67
CA VAL A 644 6.64 9.85 10.02
C VAL A 644 7.19 9.07 8.82
N ILE A 645 6.67 9.32 7.63
CA ILE A 645 7.10 8.62 6.41
C ILE A 645 8.43 9.17 5.88
N GLN A 646 8.73 10.46 6.04
CA GLN A 646 10.07 11.00 5.75
C GLN A 646 11.13 10.30 6.61
N MET A 647 10.87 10.13 7.91
CA MET A 647 11.75 9.37 8.81
C MET A 647 11.89 7.90 8.39
N ALA A 648 10.80 7.27 7.94
CA ALA A 648 10.82 5.89 7.47
C ALA A 648 11.58 5.73 6.14
N SER A 649 11.53 6.75 5.27
CA SER A 649 12.12 6.72 3.92
C SER A 649 13.64 6.55 3.91
N ILE A 650 14.31 6.99 4.97
CA ILE A 650 15.78 6.97 5.10
C ILE A 650 16.26 5.77 5.91
N ARG A 651 15.35 5.02 6.53
CA ARG A 651 15.71 3.78 7.22
C ARG A 651 16.25 2.77 6.21
N VAL A 652 17.32 2.11 6.64
CA VAL A 652 17.94 0.99 5.93
C VAL A 652 16.87 -0.06 5.64
N CYS A 653 16.73 -0.41 4.36
CA CYS A 653 15.79 -1.44 3.96
C CYS A 653 16.42 -2.84 4.16
N PRO A 654 15.74 -3.79 4.85
CA PRO A 654 16.30 -5.12 5.11
C PRO A 654 16.67 -5.92 3.85
N TRP A 655 15.86 -5.81 2.79
CA TRP A 655 16.14 -6.57 1.56
C TRP A 655 17.26 -5.94 0.73
N ALA A 656 17.38 -4.61 0.71
CA ALA A 656 18.54 -3.92 0.14
C ALA A 656 19.83 -4.31 0.86
N SER A 657 19.78 -4.44 2.20
CA SER A 657 20.90 -4.97 3.00
C SER A 657 21.32 -6.38 2.57
N ARG A 658 20.35 -7.27 2.28
CA ARG A 658 20.63 -8.63 1.74
C ARG A 658 21.28 -8.58 0.36
N PHE A 659 20.81 -7.73 -0.54
CA PHE A 659 21.42 -7.53 -1.87
C PHE A 659 22.89 -7.09 -1.73
N LEU A 660 23.15 -6.06 -0.92
CA LEU A 660 24.51 -5.56 -0.69
C LEU A 660 25.40 -6.62 -0.02
N THR A 661 24.88 -7.33 0.97
CA THR A 661 25.62 -8.42 1.62
C THR A 661 25.98 -9.51 0.62
N THR A 662 25.06 -9.86 -0.29
CA THR A 662 25.31 -10.85 -1.36
C THR A 662 26.42 -10.40 -2.31
N LEU A 663 26.40 -9.11 -2.71
CA LEU A 663 27.48 -8.51 -3.50
C LEU A 663 28.84 -8.57 -2.78
N GLY A 664 28.87 -8.20 -1.49
CA GLY A 664 30.07 -8.27 -0.66
C GLY A 664 30.61 -9.70 -0.50
N THR A 665 29.75 -10.67 -0.20
CA THR A 665 30.15 -12.08 -0.06
C THR A 665 30.61 -12.68 -1.38
N ALA A 666 29.92 -12.39 -2.49
CA ALA A 666 30.31 -12.84 -3.82
C ALA A 666 31.68 -12.28 -4.22
N PHE A 667 31.97 -11.01 -3.87
CA PHE A 667 33.28 -10.41 -4.07
C PHE A 667 34.39 -11.09 -3.24
N GLN A 668 34.12 -11.39 -1.95
CA GLN A 668 35.09 -12.09 -1.10
C GLN A 668 35.40 -13.50 -1.64
N ASN A 669 34.39 -14.21 -2.13
CA ASN A 669 34.57 -15.53 -2.77
C ASN A 669 35.36 -15.41 -4.08
N PHE A 670 35.08 -14.40 -4.89
CA PHE A 670 35.79 -14.11 -6.13
C PHE A 670 37.29 -13.86 -5.90
N MET A 671 37.65 -13.07 -4.87
CA MET A 671 39.05 -12.76 -4.56
C MET A 671 39.81 -13.96 -3.96
N ARG A 672 39.15 -14.83 -3.18
CA ARG A 672 39.76 -15.98 -2.49
C ARG A 672 39.99 -17.19 -3.41
N THR A 673 39.27 -17.29 -4.52
CA THR A 673 39.35 -18.47 -5.40
C THR A 673 40.65 -18.47 -6.20
N ASN A 674 41.42 -19.57 -6.08
CA ASN A 674 42.67 -19.73 -6.83
C ASN A 674 42.36 -20.01 -8.31
N LYS A 675 42.84 -19.14 -9.21
CA LYS A 675 42.54 -19.15 -10.66
C LYS A 675 43.14 -20.30 -11.47
N SER A 676 43.58 -21.37 -10.81
CA SER A 676 44.17 -22.57 -11.44
C SER A 676 43.22 -23.79 -11.47
N ASN A 677 42.02 -23.70 -10.88
CA ASN A 677 41.07 -24.82 -10.72
C ASN A 677 39.75 -24.64 -11.48
N SER A 678 39.06 -25.75 -11.78
CA SER A 678 37.72 -25.83 -12.41
C SER A 678 36.59 -25.08 -11.67
N CYS A 679 36.85 -24.53 -10.49
CA CYS A 679 35.97 -23.63 -9.73
C CYS A 679 35.88 -22.21 -10.32
N LEU A 680 36.73 -21.88 -11.29
CA LEU A 680 36.77 -20.60 -12.01
C LEU A 680 35.38 -20.14 -12.51
N THR A 681 34.59 -21.04 -13.09
CA THR A 681 33.29 -20.67 -13.68
C THR A 681 32.19 -20.40 -12.66
N SER A 682 32.27 -20.90 -11.42
CA SER A 682 31.19 -20.72 -10.43
C SER A 682 31.32 -19.43 -9.64
N ALA A 683 32.52 -19.11 -9.12
CA ALA A 683 32.74 -17.90 -8.32
C ALA A 683 32.65 -16.63 -9.16
N ASP A 684 33.20 -16.66 -10.38
CA ASP A 684 33.06 -15.58 -11.36
C ASP A 684 31.59 -15.34 -11.68
N ARG A 685 30.84 -16.41 -12.01
CA ARG A 685 29.41 -16.33 -12.31
C ARG A 685 28.58 -15.81 -11.13
N GLU A 686 28.92 -16.20 -9.90
CA GLU A 686 28.28 -15.69 -8.68
C GLU A 686 28.51 -14.18 -8.53
N PHE A 687 29.76 -13.71 -8.69
CA PHE A 687 30.08 -12.29 -8.66
C PHE A 687 29.39 -11.51 -9.77
N TYR A 688 29.46 -11.97 -11.03
CA TYR A 688 28.78 -11.30 -12.16
C TYR A 688 27.26 -11.25 -11.98
N ARG A 689 26.64 -12.28 -11.36
CA ARG A 689 25.20 -12.32 -11.05
C ARG A 689 24.81 -11.37 -9.91
N SER A 690 25.70 -11.14 -8.95
CA SER A 690 25.39 -10.39 -7.72
C SER A 690 24.97 -8.94 -7.95
N TYR A 691 25.38 -8.32 -9.07
CA TYR A 691 24.98 -6.95 -9.45
C TYR A 691 24.18 -6.90 -10.76
N GLN A 692 23.59 -8.01 -11.21
CA GLN A 692 22.67 -7.97 -12.35
C GLN A 692 21.38 -7.23 -11.97
N PRO A 693 20.75 -6.54 -12.94
CA PRO A 693 19.43 -5.93 -12.74
C PRO A 693 18.38 -7.01 -12.49
N ASP A 694 17.44 -6.71 -11.61
CA ASP A 694 16.30 -7.55 -11.25
C ASP A 694 14.99 -7.13 -11.94
N LEU A 695 14.96 -5.94 -12.56
CA LEU A 695 13.86 -5.43 -13.37
C LEU A 695 14.20 -5.46 -14.88
N ASP A 696 13.19 -5.18 -15.72
CA ASP A 696 13.34 -5.16 -17.17
C ASP A 696 14.36 -4.11 -17.63
N TRP A 697 15.32 -4.54 -18.46
CA TRP A 697 16.33 -3.65 -19.03
C TRP A 697 15.84 -3.02 -20.33
N ASN A 698 15.47 -1.75 -20.30
CA ASN A 698 15.11 -0.98 -21.50
C ASN A 698 16.31 -0.15 -22.00
N PRO A 699 16.95 -0.49 -23.14
CA PRO A 699 18.14 0.23 -23.63
C PRO A 699 17.90 1.72 -23.91
N LYS A 700 16.65 2.11 -24.24
CA LYS A 700 16.30 3.52 -24.53
C LYS A 700 16.27 4.37 -23.27
N GLU A 701 15.81 3.81 -22.15
CA GLU A 701 15.78 4.51 -20.85
C GLU A 701 17.15 4.51 -20.18
N VAL A 702 17.86 3.38 -20.25
CA VAL A 702 19.18 3.25 -19.62
C VAL A 702 20.26 3.99 -20.42
N GLY A 703 20.10 4.13 -21.74
CA GLY A 703 21.08 4.71 -22.66
C GLY A 703 22.21 3.75 -23.04
N PHE A 704 22.22 2.53 -22.49
CA PHE A 704 23.24 1.51 -22.74
C PHE A 704 22.62 0.14 -23.01
N SER A 705 23.30 -0.68 -23.82
CA SER A 705 22.94 -2.09 -24.00
C SER A 705 23.27 -2.89 -22.73
N LYS A 706 22.45 -3.91 -22.43
CA LYS A 706 22.61 -4.81 -21.26
C LYS A 706 23.99 -5.47 -21.20
N SER A 707 24.66 -5.66 -22.34
CA SER A 707 26.03 -6.20 -22.39
C SER A 707 27.08 -5.32 -21.70
N HIS A 708 26.79 -4.03 -21.49
CA HIS A 708 27.74 -3.07 -20.90
C HIS A 708 27.66 -2.98 -19.37
N ILE A 709 26.77 -3.73 -18.70
CA ILE A 709 26.59 -3.66 -17.23
C ILE A 709 27.91 -3.87 -16.49
N HIS A 710 28.69 -4.87 -16.88
CA HIS A 710 29.98 -5.14 -16.24
C HIS A 710 30.96 -3.97 -16.45
N TRP A 711 30.99 -3.39 -17.63
CA TRP A 711 31.81 -2.21 -17.91
C TRP A 711 31.37 -1.02 -17.04
N MET A 712 30.06 -0.76 -16.94
CA MET A 712 29.49 0.32 -16.10
C MET A 712 29.87 0.13 -14.63
N PHE A 713 29.72 -1.08 -14.10
CA PHE A 713 30.09 -1.40 -12.72
C PHE A 713 31.58 -1.16 -12.45
N ARG A 714 32.47 -1.55 -13.38
CA ARG A 714 33.91 -1.29 -13.25
C ARG A 714 34.25 0.20 -13.23
N GLN A 715 33.55 1.03 -14.01
CA GLN A 715 33.76 2.48 -14.00
C GLN A 715 33.37 3.09 -12.65
N ALA A 716 32.25 2.66 -12.08
CA ALA A 716 31.82 3.09 -10.74
C ALA A 716 32.80 2.64 -9.65
N LEU A 717 33.30 1.41 -9.74
CA LEU A 717 34.33 0.88 -8.84
C LEU A 717 35.63 1.69 -8.93
N GLN A 718 36.08 2.01 -10.14
CA GLN A 718 37.28 2.83 -10.36
C GLN A 718 37.13 4.23 -9.76
N SER A 719 35.99 4.90 -10.00
CA SER A 719 35.69 6.23 -9.44
C SER A 719 35.66 6.21 -7.91
N THR A 720 35.03 5.18 -7.33
CA THR A 720 34.94 5.03 -5.87
C THR A 720 36.33 4.84 -5.23
N LEU A 721 37.17 4.02 -5.84
CA LEU A 721 38.55 3.77 -5.37
C LEU A 721 39.43 5.02 -5.50
N GLU A 722 39.29 5.78 -6.60
CA GLU A 722 40.06 7.00 -6.84
C GLU A 722 39.72 8.10 -5.83
N LYS A 723 38.45 8.21 -5.42
CA LYS A 723 38.00 9.18 -4.42
C LYS A 723 38.42 8.83 -2.99
N LYS A 724 38.51 7.54 -2.65
CA LYS A 724 38.74 7.09 -1.26
C LYS A 724 40.19 6.75 -0.93
N LEU A 725 41.00 6.40 -1.91
CA LEU A 725 42.36 5.90 -1.65
C LEU A 725 43.44 6.92 -2.04
N PRO A 726 44.55 6.99 -1.29
CA PRO A 726 45.71 7.76 -1.69
C PRO A 726 46.34 7.17 -2.98
N PRO A 727 47.07 7.99 -3.76
CA PRO A 727 47.53 7.61 -5.10
C PRO A 727 48.37 6.33 -5.19
N PHE A 728 49.14 6.01 -4.13
CA PHE A 728 49.99 4.82 -4.08
C PHE A 728 49.17 3.53 -3.90
N GLU A 729 48.22 3.55 -2.96
CA GLU A 729 47.35 2.40 -2.67
C GLU A 729 46.41 2.13 -3.84
N TYR A 730 45.88 3.19 -4.45
CA TYR A 730 45.05 3.12 -5.66
C TYR A 730 45.76 2.37 -6.81
N ARG A 731 47.01 2.71 -7.11
CA ARG A 731 47.81 2.05 -8.17
C ARG A 731 48.03 0.56 -7.88
N SER A 732 48.25 0.22 -6.62
CA SER A 732 48.48 -1.16 -6.19
C SER A 732 47.23 -2.02 -6.41
N ILE A 733 46.05 -1.50 -6.04
CA ILE A 733 44.76 -2.15 -6.26
C ILE A 733 44.41 -2.26 -7.75
N CYS A 734 44.64 -1.21 -8.54
CA CYS A 734 44.39 -1.25 -9.98
C CYS A 734 45.17 -2.35 -10.68
N THR A 735 46.42 -2.60 -10.28
CA THR A 735 47.26 -3.67 -10.84
C THR A 735 46.62 -5.06 -10.60
N ILE A 736 45.97 -5.27 -9.45
CA ILE A 736 45.26 -6.52 -9.14
C ILE A 736 43.99 -6.63 -9.98
N PHE A 737 43.18 -5.58 -10.05
CA PHE A 737 41.94 -5.61 -10.81
C PHE A 737 42.15 -5.72 -12.32
N GLN A 738 43.26 -5.21 -12.85
CA GLN A 738 43.66 -5.45 -14.24
C GLN A 738 43.80 -6.96 -14.54
N HIS A 739 44.34 -7.73 -13.59
CA HIS A 739 44.46 -9.18 -13.69
C HIS A 739 43.14 -9.92 -13.38
N TYR A 740 42.33 -9.45 -12.43
CA TYR A 740 41.04 -10.09 -12.06
C TYR A 740 39.90 -9.84 -13.05
N PHE A 741 39.80 -8.65 -13.63
CA PHE A 741 38.81 -8.34 -14.65
C PHE A 741 39.29 -8.57 -16.09
N ASN A 742 40.53 -9.03 -16.28
CA ASN A 742 41.20 -9.14 -17.58
C ASN A 742 41.12 -7.81 -18.38
N ASP A 743 41.27 -6.68 -17.67
CA ASP A 743 41.14 -5.33 -18.23
C ASP A 743 42.42 -4.54 -18.01
N PRO A 744 43.33 -4.46 -19.00
CA PRO A 744 44.62 -3.76 -18.86
C PRO A 744 44.48 -2.24 -18.75
N ASP A 745 43.30 -1.69 -19.03
CA ASP A 745 43.01 -0.26 -19.01
C ASP A 745 42.36 0.19 -17.68
N PHE A 746 42.04 -0.74 -16.77
CA PHE A 746 41.48 -0.42 -15.46
C PHE A 746 42.43 0.47 -14.63
N GLY A 747 41.95 1.63 -14.19
CA GLY A 747 42.76 2.61 -13.44
C GLY A 747 43.50 3.65 -14.30
N LEU A 748 43.29 3.65 -15.63
CA LEU A 748 43.74 4.73 -16.51
C LEU A 748 42.68 5.85 -16.58
N SER A 749 43.13 7.11 -16.70
CA SER A 749 42.22 8.24 -16.86
C SER A 749 41.43 8.15 -18.17
N LYS A 750 40.16 8.60 -18.16
CA LYS A 750 39.34 8.67 -19.36
C LYS A 750 40.06 9.50 -20.42
N LYS A 751 40.27 8.90 -21.61
CA LYS A 751 40.50 9.69 -22.82
C LYS A 751 39.19 10.43 -23.11
N GLU A 752 39.23 11.75 -23.26
CA GLU A 752 38.18 12.47 -23.98
C GLU A 752 37.97 11.71 -25.30
N LEU A 753 36.73 11.26 -25.56
CA LEU A 753 36.40 10.72 -26.88
C LEU A 753 36.58 11.87 -27.87
N SER A 754 37.76 11.98 -28.46
CA SER A 754 37.92 12.76 -29.69
C SER A 754 36.98 12.14 -30.72
N SER A 755 36.02 12.96 -31.10
CA SER A 755 34.93 12.65 -32.00
C SER A 755 35.48 12.32 -33.39
N VAL A 756 34.76 11.43 -34.06
CA VAL A 756 34.86 11.04 -35.48
C VAL A 756 35.88 9.94 -35.79
N SER A 757 35.35 8.75 -36.11
CA SER A 757 36.09 7.67 -36.75
C SER A 757 36.78 8.18 -38.02
N SER A 758 38.07 7.86 -38.20
CA SER A 758 38.84 8.22 -39.40
C SER A 758 38.16 7.77 -40.70
N LYS A 759 37.30 6.75 -40.63
CA LYS A 759 36.48 6.28 -41.76
C LYS A 759 35.32 7.22 -42.11
N ASN A 760 34.68 7.84 -41.12
CA ASN A 760 33.59 8.79 -41.35
C ASN A 760 34.08 10.12 -41.96
N LEU A 761 35.35 10.49 -41.74
CA LEU A 761 35.99 11.64 -42.37
C LEU A 761 36.26 11.45 -43.88
N ILE A 762 36.35 10.20 -44.34
CA ILE A 762 36.61 9.86 -45.75
C ILE A 762 35.30 9.74 -46.53
N ILE A 763 34.26 9.20 -45.90
CA ILE A 763 32.94 8.96 -46.53
C ILE A 763 32.18 10.28 -46.81
N ASN A 764 32.40 11.32 -46.01
CA ASN A 764 31.63 12.57 -46.09
C ASN A 764 32.20 13.64 -47.04
N ASP A 765 33.21 13.34 -47.86
CA ASP A 765 33.92 14.36 -48.66
C ASP A 765 34.17 13.89 -50.11
N LEU A 766 33.11 13.88 -50.90
CA LEU A 766 33.14 13.64 -52.35
C LEU A 766 33.51 14.95 -53.08
N CYS A 767 34.76 15.12 -53.53
CA CYS A 767 35.09 16.12 -54.56
C CYS A 767 35.77 15.45 -55.76
N ASP A 768 35.19 15.70 -56.95
CA ASP A 768 35.57 15.25 -58.30
C ASP A 768 36.89 15.82 -58.85
N CYS A 769 37.68 16.45 -57.98
CA CYS A 769 38.87 17.18 -58.37
C CYS A 769 40.03 16.18 -58.56
N THR A 770 40.07 15.58 -59.76
CA THR A 770 41.01 14.59 -60.35
C THR A 770 41.36 13.41 -59.43
N LEU A 771 40.51 12.39 -59.44
CA LEU A 771 40.86 11.05 -58.95
C LEU A 771 41.90 10.44 -59.90
N SER A 772 42.96 9.86 -59.35
CA SER A 772 43.83 9.00 -60.13
C SER A 772 43.14 7.66 -60.40
N GLU A 773 43.42 7.02 -61.54
CA GLU A 773 42.79 5.75 -61.96
C GLU A 773 42.93 4.62 -60.91
N ALA A 774 43.92 4.72 -60.02
CA ALA A 774 44.10 3.81 -58.89
C ALA A 774 43.07 4.01 -57.75
N GLU A 775 42.59 5.22 -57.55
CA GLU A 775 41.64 5.58 -56.49
C GLU A 775 40.19 5.21 -56.88
N GLU A 776 39.83 5.27 -58.17
CA GLU A 776 38.54 4.77 -58.67
C GLU A 776 38.37 3.25 -58.46
N ILE A 777 39.47 2.50 -58.54
CA ILE A 777 39.47 1.04 -58.35
C ILE A 777 39.31 0.65 -56.87
N GLU A 778 39.76 1.49 -55.91
CA GLU A 778 39.53 1.25 -54.49
C GLU A 778 38.13 1.63 -54.04
N ILE A 779 37.57 2.73 -54.56
CA ILE A 779 36.20 3.17 -54.24
C ILE A 779 35.17 2.13 -54.73
N SER A 780 35.36 1.57 -55.93
CA SER A 780 34.51 0.51 -56.48
C SER A 780 34.58 -0.81 -55.70
N LYS A 781 35.67 -1.09 -54.97
CA LYS A 781 35.78 -2.25 -54.07
C LYS A 781 35.10 -2.02 -52.72
N ILE A 782 35.03 -0.79 -52.24
CA ILE A 782 34.39 -0.45 -50.96
C ILE A 782 32.86 -0.44 -51.11
N GLN A 783 32.34 -0.01 -52.26
CA GLN A 783 30.90 0.10 -52.52
C GLN A 783 30.14 -1.25 -52.59
N TYR A 784 30.84 -2.37 -52.81
CA TYR A 784 30.22 -3.70 -52.87
C TYR A 784 29.97 -4.37 -51.50
N ASN A 785 30.48 -3.81 -50.40
CA ASN A 785 30.40 -4.45 -49.06
C ASN A 785 29.36 -3.83 -48.12
N ASP A 786 28.82 -2.65 -48.40
CA ASP A 786 27.83 -1.97 -47.54
C ASP A 786 26.59 -1.60 -48.37
N ALA A 787 25.78 -2.60 -48.71
CA ALA A 787 24.40 -2.39 -49.12
C ALA A 787 23.50 -2.63 -47.90
N ASP A 788 23.34 -1.60 -47.07
CA ASP A 788 22.15 -1.33 -46.22
C ASP A 788 22.47 -0.18 -45.25
N ILE A 789 22.40 1.08 -45.72
CA ILE A 789 22.28 2.25 -44.84
C ILE A 789 21.21 3.17 -45.42
N ASP A 790 20.19 3.38 -44.58
CA ASP A 790 18.99 4.18 -44.78
C ASP A 790 19.32 5.67 -44.96
N ASP A 791 18.65 6.29 -45.92
CA ASP A 791 18.85 7.67 -46.39
C ASP A 791 18.41 8.67 -45.32
N LYS A 792 19.38 9.37 -44.69
CA LYS A 792 19.12 10.55 -43.87
C LYS A 792 19.95 11.73 -44.39
N THR A 793 19.20 12.78 -44.72
CA THR A 793 19.60 14.14 -45.10
C THR A 793 20.94 14.58 -44.51
N VAL A 794 21.92 14.77 -45.39
CA VAL A 794 23.25 15.32 -45.10
C VAL A 794 23.12 16.83 -44.90
N ASP A 795 23.34 17.31 -43.68
CA ASP A 795 23.52 18.72 -43.36
C ASP A 795 24.87 19.23 -43.93
N ASP A 796 24.87 20.45 -44.47
CA ASP A 796 26.02 21.15 -45.06
C ASP A 796 27.21 21.22 -44.09
N GLN A 797 28.17 20.30 -44.22
CA GLN A 797 29.48 20.40 -43.59
C GLN A 797 30.53 20.91 -44.59
N PRO A 798 31.48 21.76 -44.16
CA PRO A 798 32.44 22.40 -45.05
C PRO A 798 33.38 21.37 -45.69
N THR A 799 33.35 21.26 -47.02
CA THR A 799 34.28 20.42 -47.79
C THR A 799 35.66 21.07 -47.86
N ILE A 800 36.72 20.25 -48.03
CA ILE A 800 38.13 20.73 -48.06
C ILE A 800 38.38 21.76 -49.18
N CYS A 801 37.56 21.74 -50.24
CA CYS A 801 37.64 22.71 -51.33
C CYS A 801 37.26 24.13 -50.90
N ASN A 802 36.39 24.29 -49.89
CA ASN A 802 36.01 25.61 -49.37
C ASN A 802 37.14 26.29 -48.58
N ALA A 803 38.17 25.54 -48.16
CA ALA A 803 39.36 26.05 -47.48
C ALA A 803 40.57 26.26 -48.42
N ALA A 804 40.44 25.95 -49.71
CA ALA A 804 41.51 26.13 -50.69
C ALA A 804 41.62 27.62 -51.11
N SER A 805 42.84 28.12 -51.25
CA SER A 805 43.14 29.47 -51.76
C SER A 805 44.22 29.40 -52.83
N GLU A 806 44.46 30.47 -53.61
CA GLU A 806 45.52 30.51 -54.64
C GLU A 806 46.92 30.11 -54.14
N LYS A 807 47.19 30.20 -52.83
CA LYS A 807 48.45 29.79 -52.20
C LYS A 807 48.47 28.35 -51.68
N LEU A 808 47.30 27.71 -51.50
CA LEU A 808 47.14 26.34 -51.00
C LEU A 808 46.10 25.60 -51.84
N PRO A 809 46.52 24.93 -52.92
CA PRO A 809 45.64 24.14 -53.78
C PRO A 809 45.05 22.95 -53.03
N CYS A 810 43.84 22.53 -53.43
CA CYS A 810 43.12 21.40 -52.82
C CYS A 810 43.96 20.11 -52.81
N GLY A 811 44.82 19.87 -53.81
CA GLY A 811 45.71 18.71 -53.86
C GLY A 811 46.76 18.67 -52.73
N ILE A 812 47.26 19.82 -52.28
CA ILE A 812 48.21 19.90 -51.14
C ILE A 812 47.48 19.64 -49.82
N LEU A 813 46.26 20.18 -49.67
CA LEU A 813 45.42 19.94 -48.49
C LEU A 813 45.02 18.46 -48.38
N LYS A 814 44.64 17.82 -49.49
CA LYS A 814 44.41 16.36 -49.56
C LYS A 814 45.67 15.58 -49.16
N SER A 815 46.85 15.94 -49.68
CA SER A 815 48.13 15.30 -49.30
C SER A 815 48.50 15.45 -47.82
N ILE A 816 48.24 16.63 -47.22
CA ILE A 816 48.47 16.87 -45.79
C ILE A 816 47.48 16.07 -44.95
N ARG A 817 46.21 15.98 -45.38
CA ARG A 817 45.20 15.14 -44.73
C ARG A 817 45.59 13.68 -44.79
N ASP A 818 45.97 13.15 -45.94
CA ASP A 818 46.39 11.75 -46.08
C ASP A 818 47.62 11.43 -45.24
N LYS A 819 48.58 12.37 -45.15
CA LYS A 819 49.70 12.23 -44.20
C LYS A 819 49.23 12.22 -42.76
N THR A 820 48.18 12.98 -42.42
CA THR A 820 47.60 13.01 -41.07
C THR A 820 46.80 11.74 -40.76
N ILE A 821 46.02 11.24 -41.72
CA ILE A 821 45.32 9.95 -41.66
C ILE A 821 46.33 8.82 -41.51
N LYS A 822 47.34 8.72 -42.38
CA LYS A 822 48.41 7.72 -42.27
C LYS A 822 49.17 7.83 -40.95
N ARG A 823 49.38 9.05 -40.43
CA ARG A 823 49.94 9.25 -39.08
C ARG A 823 49.01 8.74 -37.99
N HIS A 824 47.70 8.95 -38.10
CA HIS A 824 46.72 8.42 -37.17
C HIS A 824 46.62 6.90 -37.26
N GLU A 825 46.55 6.31 -38.45
CA GLU A 825 46.56 4.86 -38.68
C GLU A 825 47.84 4.22 -38.13
N ALA A 826 49.01 4.79 -38.44
CA ALA A 826 50.28 4.34 -37.87
C ALA A 826 50.29 4.46 -36.35
N ALA A 827 49.80 5.57 -35.79
CA ALA A 827 49.66 5.75 -34.35
C ALA A 827 48.69 4.73 -33.73
N THR A 828 47.58 4.40 -34.40
CA THR A 828 46.61 3.39 -33.96
C THR A 828 47.24 1.99 -33.98
N CYS A 829 47.97 1.63 -35.03
CA CYS A 829 48.70 0.37 -35.11
C CYS A 829 49.76 0.25 -34.01
N ILE A 830 50.55 1.31 -33.79
CA ILE A 830 51.56 1.36 -32.73
C ILE A 830 50.89 1.26 -31.36
N GLN A 831 49.84 2.04 -31.10
CA GLN A 831 49.07 1.99 -29.85
C GLN A 831 48.45 0.60 -29.62
N ALA A 832 47.90 -0.03 -30.66
CA ALA A 832 47.35 -1.38 -30.60
C ALA A 832 48.44 -2.43 -30.27
N HIS A 833 49.63 -2.31 -30.87
CA HIS A 833 50.75 -3.19 -30.59
C HIS A 833 51.21 -3.06 -29.12
N TRP A 834 51.42 -1.85 -28.63
CA TRP A 834 51.81 -1.60 -27.23
C TRP A 834 50.72 -1.96 -26.23
N ARG A 835 49.44 -1.74 -26.56
CA ARG A 835 48.31 -2.24 -25.77
C ARG A 835 48.29 -3.76 -25.71
N GLY A 836 48.53 -4.44 -26.83
CA GLY A 836 48.63 -5.91 -26.87
C GLY A 836 49.79 -6.44 -26.05
N ILE A 837 50.97 -5.80 -26.09
CA ILE A 837 52.11 -6.14 -25.23
C ILE A 837 51.76 -5.93 -23.76
N ARG A 838 51.16 -4.79 -23.42
CA ARG A 838 50.75 -4.48 -22.04
C ARG A 838 49.71 -5.46 -21.52
N ALA A 839 48.69 -5.79 -22.32
CA ALA A 839 47.66 -6.75 -21.97
C ALA A 839 48.25 -8.13 -21.67
N ARG A 840 49.13 -8.64 -22.55
CA ARG A 840 49.85 -9.90 -22.31
C ARG A 840 50.69 -9.84 -21.03
N ARG A 841 51.41 -8.74 -20.81
CA ARG A 841 52.19 -8.54 -19.58
C ARG A 841 51.32 -8.54 -18.32
N CYS A 842 50.15 -7.91 -18.34
CA CYS A 842 49.19 -7.92 -17.23
C CYS A 842 48.62 -9.32 -16.96
N LEU A 843 48.39 -10.13 -18.00
CA LEU A 843 47.89 -11.50 -17.87
C LEU A 843 48.98 -12.48 -17.38
N ASP A 844 50.23 -12.28 -17.79
CA ASP A 844 51.37 -13.13 -17.40
C ASP A 844 51.95 -12.80 -16.00
N THR A 845 51.60 -11.63 -15.44
CA THR A 845 52.09 -11.22 -14.12
C THR A 845 51.40 -12.02 -13.02
N ARG A 846 52.18 -12.76 -12.21
CA ARG A 846 51.67 -13.43 -11.00
C ARG A 846 51.40 -12.39 -9.91
N VAL A 847 50.13 -12.08 -9.68
CA VAL A 847 49.71 -11.14 -8.65
C VAL A 847 49.19 -11.91 -7.43
N THR A 848 49.87 -11.78 -6.30
CA THR A 848 49.42 -12.32 -5.02
C THR A 848 48.63 -11.26 -4.26
N VAL A 849 47.39 -11.57 -3.90
CA VAL A 849 46.56 -10.72 -3.05
C VAL A 849 47.10 -10.76 -1.63
N THR A 850 47.67 -9.65 -1.15
CA THR A 850 48.16 -9.57 0.24
C THR A 850 47.01 -9.25 1.21
N PRO A 851 47.15 -9.59 2.51
CA PRO A 851 46.15 -9.26 3.52
C PRO A 851 45.87 -7.76 3.63
N GLU A 852 46.88 -6.92 3.41
CA GLU A 852 46.77 -5.45 3.44
C GLU A 852 45.86 -4.96 2.31
N ILE A 853 45.96 -5.54 1.11
CA ILE A 853 45.14 -5.13 -0.03
C ILE A 853 43.68 -5.55 0.16
N MET A 854 43.44 -6.74 0.70
CA MET A 854 42.09 -7.14 1.10
C MET A 854 41.52 -6.24 2.19
N LYS A 855 42.37 -5.79 3.13
CA LYS A 855 41.97 -4.82 4.15
C LYS A 855 41.52 -3.50 3.51
N TYR A 856 42.31 -2.92 2.61
CA TYR A 856 41.93 -1.68 1.91
C TYR A 856 40.62 -1.82 1.12
N LEU A 857 40.43 -2.93 0.40
CA LEU A 857 39.19 -3.19 -0.36
C LEU A 857 37.97 -3.37 0.54
N THR A 858 38.16 -4.02 1.69
CA THR A 858 37.10 -4.25 2.67
C THR A 858 36.74 -2.94 3.38
N GLU A 859 37.72 -2.15 3.82
CA GLU A 859 37.48 -0.89 4.55
C GLU A 859 36.85 0.21 3.67
N ASN A 860 37.13 0.21 2.35
CA ASN A 860 36.71 1.33 1.49
C ASN A 860 35.55 1.01 0.54
N VAL A 861 35.33 -0.27 0.17
CA VAL A 861 34.38 -0.64 -0.90
C VAL A 861 33.46 -1.81 -0.54
N PHE A 862 34.00 -2.98 -0.16
CA PHE A 862 33.24 -4.25 -0.11
C PHE A 862 33.00 -4.81 1.30
N GLY A 863 33.41 -4.12 2.36
CA GLY A 863 33.41 -4.70 3.71
C GLY A 863 32.20 -4.41 4.56
N ASN A 864 31.67 -3.19 4.51
CA ASN A 864 30.50 -2.80 5.29
C ASN A 864 29.36 -2.37 4.37
N GLN A 865 28.14 -2.34 4.92
CA GLN A 865 26.96 -2.00 4.12
C GLN A 865 27.02 -0.56 3.58
N GLU A 866 27.62 0.36 4.32
CA GLU A 866 27.76 1.78 3.96
C GLU A 866 28.68 2.00 2.75
N THR A 867 29.83 1.31 2.71
CA THR A 867 30.78 1.35 1.59
C THR A 867 30.20 0.71 0.33
N LEU A 868 29.49 -0.42 0.48
CA LEU A 868 28.76 -1.07 -0.61
C LEU A 868 27.63 -0.18 -1.15
N THR A 869 26.94 0.54 -0.26
CA THR A 869 25.91 1.53 -0.64
C THR A 869 26.54 2.69 -1.39
N THR A 870 27.71 3.18 -0.95
CA THR A 870 28.47 4.23 -1.64
C THR A 870 28.83 3.81 -3.07
N LEU A 871 29.31 2.58 -3.26
CA LEU A 871 29.64 2.04 -4.58
C LEU A 871 28.42 2.00 -5.51
N MET A 872 27.28 1.50 -5.02
CA MET A 872 26.06 1.42 -5.83
C MET A 872 25.46 2.81 -6.09
N ASN A 873 25.53 3.75 -5.14
CA ASN A 873 25.14 5.13 -5.36
C ASN A 873 26.02 5.82 -6.41
N GLU A 874 27.33 5.59 -6.39
CA GLU A 874 28.26 6.08 -7.42
C GLU A 874 27.91 5.48 -8.80
N PHE A 875 27.56 4.19 -8.86
CA PHE A 875 27.08 3.55 -10.09
C PHE A 875 25.83 4.24 -10.65
N PHE A 876 24.82 4.50 -9.81
CA PHE A 876 23.61 5.18 -10.24
C PHE A 876 23.80 6.68 -10.49
N TYR A 877 24.81 7.31 -9.89
CA TYR A 877 25.18 8.69 -10.18
C TYR A 877 25.83 8.80 -11.56
N MET A 878 26.77 7.90 -11.90
CA MET A 878 27.40 7.86 -13.22
C MET A 878 26.43 7.43 -14.33
N PHE A 879 25.46 6.58 -14.00
CA PHE A 879 24.48 6.04 -14.95
C PHE A 879 23.04 6.18 -14.42
N PRO A 880 22.45 7.39 -14.45
CA PRO A 880 21.12 7.65 -13.88
C PRO A 880 20.01 6.77 -14.47
N GLY A 881 20.06 6.49 -15.77
CA GLY A 881 19.09 5.63 -16.45
C GLY A 881 19.08 4.19 -15.95
N ALA A 882 20.18 3.70 -15.37
CA ALA A 882 20.23 2.35 -14.80
C ALA A 882 19.29 2.18 -13.60
N LYS A 883 18.90 3.25 -12.90
CA LYS A 883 17.99 3.17 -11.74
C LYS A 883 16.67 2.46 -12.07
N SER A 884 16.13 2.61 -13.28
CA SER A 884 14.86 1.97 -13.65
C SER A 884 14.94 0.43 -13.76
N ALA A 885 16.14 -0.12 -13.96
CA ALA A 885 16.39 -1.55 -14.09
C ALA A 885 16.76 -2.25 -12.76
N TYR A 886 16.97 -1.48 -11.68
CA TYR A 886 17.36 -2.01 -10.38
C TYR A 886 16.36 -1.59 -9.30
N SER A 887 15.63 -2.54 -8.73
CA SER A 887 14.71 -2.23 -7.62
C SER A 887 15.45 -1.62 -6.44
N VAL A 888 16.68 -2.09 -6.15
CA VAL A 888 17.48 -1.68 -5.00
C VAL A 888 17.80 -0.19 -5.02
N SER A 889 17.82 0.44 -6.19
CA SER A 889 18.11 1.87 -6.36
C SER A 889 17.17 2.77 -5.55
N SER A 890 15.93 2.34 -5.34
CA SER A 890 14.91 3.06 -4.56
C SER A 890 15.06 2.91 -3.04
N ALA A 891 15.83 1.92 -2.59
CA ALA A 891 15.94 1.51 -1.19
C ALA A 891 17.35 1.73 -0.58
N LEU A 892 18.32 2.16 -1.39
CA LEU A 892 19.66 2.53 -0.93
C LEU A 892 19.61 3.77 -0.04
N THR A 893 20.44 3.77 1.01
CA THR A 893 20.61 4.91 1.90
C THR A 893 21.65 5.89 1.36
N GLY A 894 21.70 7.12 1.89
CA GLY A 894 22.72 8.12 1.53
C GLY A 894 22.50 8.84 0.19
N THR A 895 21.43 8.53 -0.55
CA THR A 895 21.00 9.38 -1.68
C THR A 895 20.31 10.64 -1.19
N SER A 896 19.56 10.57 -0.09
CA SER A 896 18.79 11.68 0.46
C SER A 896 19.06 11.84 1.94
N GLY A 897 19.27 13.07 2.39
CA GLY A 897 19.54 13.40 3.79
C GLY A 897 18.28 13.92 4.49
N LEU A 898 18.16 13.67 5.79
CA LEU A 898 17.12 14.27 6.63
C LEU A 898 17.74 14.85 7.88
N LYS A 899 17.46 16.13 8.12
CA LYS A 899 17.86 16.82 9.34
C LYS A 899 16.62 17.36 10.03
N GLN A 900 16.58 17.20 11.35
CA GLN A 900 15.50 17.71 12.18
C GLN A 900 16.05 18.70 13.20
N TYR A 901 15.43 19.87 13.26
CA TYR A 901 15.73 20.90 14.23
C TYR A 901 14.49 21.12 15.09
N ASN A 902 14.70 21.17 16.39
CA ASN A 902 13.64 21.36 17.36
C ASN A 902 13.91 22.62 18.17
N GLY A 903 12.87 23.33 18.56
CA GLY A 903 12.99 24.46 19.46
C GLY A 903 11.67 24.82 20.11
N VAL A 904 11.72 25.91 20.86
CA VAL A 904 10.59 26.42 21.63
C VAL A 904 10.48 27.92 21.39
N SER A 905 9.26 28.38 21.17
CA SER A 905 8.95 29.82 21.05
C SER A 905 7.94 30.25 22.12
N PRO A 906 8.22 31.33 22.86
CA PRO A 906 7.28 31.86 23.83
C PRO A 906 6.10 32.55 23.13
N VAL A 907 4.88 32.26 23.59
CA VAL A 907 3.65 32.86 23.06
C VAL A 907 2.84 33.47 24.21
N THR A 908 2.49 34.75 24.05
CA THR A 908 1.61 35.47 24.97
C THR A 908 0.15 35.37 24.50
N PRO A 909 -0.85 35.58 25.38
CA PRO A 909 -2.27 35.52 25.01
C PRO A 909 -2.67 36.40 23.82
N GLN A 910 -1.95 37.50 23.61
CA GLN A 910 -2.21 38.48 22.55
C GLN A 910 -1.39 38.24 21.27
N CYS A 911 -0.48 37.25 21.27
CA CYS A 911 0.30 36.91 20.07
C CYS A 911 -0.62 36.32 18.99
N THR A 912 -0.71 37.00 17.84
CA THR A 912 -1.29 36.47 16.60
C THR A 912 -0.24 35.85 15.69
N TRP A 913 1.03 36.27 15.84
CA TRP A 913 2.17 35.80 15.07
C TRP A 913 3.25 35.22 15.97
N VAL A 914 3.71 34.03 15.58
CA VAL A 914 4.69 33.24 16.32
C VAL A 914 5.90 32.99 15.43
N PRO A 915 7.02 33.73 15.60
CA PRO A 915 8.27 33.38 14.96
C PRO A 915 8.84 32.13 15.62
N TYR A 916 9.12 31.10 14.82
CA TYR A 916 9.69 29.85 15.31
C TYR A 916 11.22 29.90 15.29
N PHE A 917 11.80 30.14 14.12
CA PHE A 917 13.24 30.25 13.95
C PHE A 917 13.59 31.16 12.75
N GLN A 918 14.84 31.61 12.73
CA GLN A 918 15.48 32.27 11.61
C GLN A 918 16.92 31.76 11.57
N ALA A 919 17.34 31.20 10.44
CA ALA A 919 18.69 30.64 10.30
C ALA A 919 19.24 30.83 8.88
N VAL A 920 20.56 30.90 8.77
CA VAL A 920 21.28 31.00 7.50
C VAL A 920 21.84 29.62 7.15
N PHE A 921 21.40 29.07 6.02
CA PHE A 921 21.85 27.78 5.50
C PHE A 921 22.79 27.98 4.30
N TYR A 922 23.91 27.26 4.26
CA TYR A 922 24.84 27.28 3.13
C TYR A 922 24.60 26.08 2.22
N CYS A 923 24.77 26.30 0.91
CA CYS A 923 24.60 25.31 -0.13
C CYS A 923 25.95 25.08 -0.83
N HIS A 924 26.50 23.86 -0.76
CA HIS A 924 27.81 23.57 -1.36
C HIS A 924 27.74 22.91 -2.75
N ALA A 925 26.57 22.42 -3.15
CA ALA A 925 26.29 21.84 -4.46
C ALA A 925 24.80 22.03 -4.81
N PRO A 926 24.41 22.02 -6.10
CA PRO A 926 23.00 22.13 -6.49
C PRO A 926 22.14 21.01 -5.87
N VAL A 927 21.04 21.36 -5.21
CA VAL A 927 20.23 20.40 -4.46
C VAL A 927 18.77 20.83 -4.34
N LYS A 928 17.83 19.88 -4.44
CA LYS A 928 16.42 20.08 -4.08
C LYS A 928 16.19 19.78 -2.61
N ILE A 929 15.43 20.64 -1.93
CA ILE A 929 15.15 20.51 -0.50
C ILE A 929 13.68 20.70 -0.22
N HIS A 930 13.14 19.83 0.62
CA HIS A 930 11.79 19.87 1.10
C HIS A 930 11.75 20.27 2.58
N PHE A 931 10.96 21.29 2.91
CA PHE A 931 10.76 21.75 4.28
C PHE A 931 9.39 21.37 4.84
N ASP A 932 9.36 20.96 6.11
CA ASP A 932 8.15 20.72 6.89
C ASP A 932 8.26 21.40 8.27
N LEU A 933 7.24 22.20 8.65
CA LEU A 933 7.12 22.79 9.99
C LEU A 933 5.99 22.13 10.73
N GLN A 934 6.28 21.68 11.94
CA GLN A 934 5.26 21.22 12.87
C GLN A 934 5.29 22.03 14.15
N SER A 935 4.11 22.25 14.72
CA SER A 935 3.92 22.96 15.98
C SER A 935 3.03 22.15 16.92
N SER A 936 3.36 22.17 18.22
CA SER A 936 2.63 21.43 19.25
C SER A 936 1.17 21.86 19.44
N ILE A 937 0.77 23.03 18.93
CA ILE A 937 -0.62 23.52 19.00
C ILE A 937 -1.51 22.91 17.89
N GLY A 938 -0.90 22.24 16.90
CA GLY A 938 -1.57 21.57 15.79
C GLY A 938 -2.06 22.53 14.69
N MET A 939 -2.10 22.03 13.45
CA MET A 939 -2.40 22.85 12.25
C MET A 939 -3.82 23.45 12.22
N ASN A 940 -4.75 22.92 13.02
CA ASN A 940 -6.11 23.45 13.10
C ASN A 940 -6.18 24.83 13.76
N LYS A 941 -5.18 25.16 14.61
CA LYS A 941 -5.12 26.41 15.39
C LYS A 941 -4.03 27.36 14.91
N VAL A 942 -2.96 26.84 14.28
CA VAL A 942 -1.85 27.64 13.74
C VAL A 942 -1.61 27.29 12.27
N ASN A 943 -1.53 28.31 11.41
CA ASN A 943 -1.03 28.15 10.05
C ASN A 943 0.48 28.36 10.04
N CYS A 944 1.26 27.30 9.84
CA CYS A 944 2.73 27.36 9.80
C CYS A 944 3.20 27.62 8.36
N THR A 945 4.11 28.58 8.18
CA THR A 945 4.66 29.01 6.89
C THR A 945 6.15 29.27 6.98
N PHE A 946 6.82 29.30 5.82
CA PHE A 946 8.23 29.64 5.71
C PHE A 946 8.48 30.62 4.60
N GLU A 947 9.56 31.38 4.75
CA GLU A 947 10.11 32.21 3.70
C GLU A 947 11.60 31.92 3.54
N VAL A 948 12.05 31.91 2.28
CA VAL A 948 13.45 31.64 1.94
C VAL A 948 13.98 32.79 1.11
N TYR A 949 15.07 33.40 1.57
CA TYR A 949 15.75 34.49 0.89
C TYR A 949 17.15 34.04 0.48
N ASN A 950 17.52 34.31 -0.77
CA ASN A 950 18.89 34.15 -1.23
C ASN A 950 19.68 35.41 -0.84
N ASN A 951 20.66 35.29 0.06
CA ASN A 951 21.38 36.45 0.60
C ASN A 951 22.32 37.11 -0.43
N ASP A 952 22.77 36.36 -1.44
CA ASP A 952 23.61 36.88 -2.54
C ASP A 952 22.79 37.80 -3.46
N THR A 953 21.57 37.40 -3.80
CA THR A 953 20.69 38.16 -4.72
C THR A 953 19.72 39.11 -4.00
N LYS A 954 19.60 38.99 -2.67
CA LYS A 954 18.64 39.71 -1.83
C LYS A 954 17.17 39.52 -2.26
N LYS A 955 16.85 38.42 -2.95
CA LYS A 955 15.50 38.08 -3.43
C LYS A 955 14.91 36.88 -2.69
N GLN A 956 13.60 36.93 -2.47
CA GLN A 956 12.83 35.79 -1.97
C GLN A 956 12.71 34.74 -3.06
N LEU A 957 12.90 33.46 -2.71
CA LEU A 957 12.59 32.36 -3.60
C LEU A 957 11.07 32.22 -3.73
N PRO A 958 10.54 32.02 -4.95
CA PRO A 958 9.11 31.88 -5.15
C PRO A 958 8.58 30.67 -4.40
N GLN A 959 7.52 30.87 -3.61
CA GLN A 959 6.82 29.79 -2.93
C GLN A 959 5.69 29.30 -3.84
N VAL A 960 5.82 28.10 -4.39
CA VAL A 960 4.73 27.48 -5.13
C VAL A 960 3.64 27.05 -4.14
N TYR A 961 2.37 27.36 -4.44
CA TYR A 961 1.21 26.91 -3.66
C TYR A 961 1.00 25.39 -3.85
N THR A 962 1.89 24.59 -3.27
CA THR A 962 1.81 23.14 -3.25
C THR A 962 1.71 22.65 -1.81
N ALA A 963 1.04 21.51 -1.59
CA ALA A 963 1.06 20.82 -0.29
C ALA A 963 2.49 20.48 0.19
N HIS A 964 3.46 20.57 -0.73
CA HIS A 964 4.89 20.34 -0.55
C HIS A 964 5.68 21.62 -0.78
N LEU A 965 6.48 22.03 0.19
CA LEU A 965 7.36 23.19 0.06
C LEU A 965 8.75 22.72 -0.34
N THR A 966 8.91 22.43 -1.63
CA THR A 966 10.19 22.03 -2.22
C THR A 966 10.83 23.22 -2.94
N PHE A 967 12.10 23.47 -2.67
CA PHE A 967 12.89 24.54 -3.27
C PHE A 967 14.12 23.97 -3.97
N ASP A 968 14.50 24.61 -5.07
CA ASP A 968 15.74 24.32 -5.79
C ASP A 968 16.83 25.29 -5.31
N PHE A 969 17.87 24.76 -4.67
CA PHE A 969 18.99 25.53 -4.16
C PHE A 969 20.22 25.37 -5.05
N SER A 970 20.91 26.48 -5.29
CA SER A 970 22.20 26.53 -5.99
C SER A 970 23.30 26.95 -5.02
N PRO A 971 24.57 26.57 -5.27
CA PRO A 971 25.69 26.98 -4.45
C PRO A 971 25.76 28.49 -4.28
N ASN A 972 26.09 28.95 -3.08
CA ASN A 972 26.02 30.36 -2.71
C ASN A 972 27.12 30.75 -1.71
N ILE A 973 27.35 32.05 -1.58
CA ILE A 973 28.45 32.59 -0.75
C ILE A 973 27.94 33.09 0.60
N ASP A 974 26.89 33.91 0.63
CA ASP A 974 26.33 34.55 1.84
C ASP A 974 25.22 33.72 2.52
N GLY A 975 24.94 32.51 2.06
CA GLY A 975 23.90 31.66 2.63
C GLY A 975 22.46 31.99 2.17
N TYR A 976 21.52 31.13 2.53
CA TYR A 976 20.09 31.30 2.33
C TYR A 976 19.44 31.52 3.70
N THR A 977 18.73 32.62 3.86
CA THR A 977 17.99 32.89 5.10
C THR A 977 16.64 32.21 5.05
N VAL A 978 16.42 31.26 5.95
CA VAL A 978 15.14 30.56 6.11
C VAL A 978 14.47 31.05 7.39
N ILE A 979 13.25 31.56 7.25
CA ILE A 979 12.43 32.08 8.35
C ILE A 979 11.21 31.18 8.48
N GLY A 980 11.03 30.53 9.63
CA GLY A 980 9.84 29.75 9.96
C GLY A 980 8.95 30.50 10.94
N HIS A 981 7.66 30.66 10.61
CA HIS A 981 6.71 31.34 11.49
C HIS A 981 5.29 30.75 11.39
N GLY A 982 4.45 31.09 12.36
CA GLY A 982 3.06 30.64 12.44
C GLY A 982 2.09 31.79 12.69
N ILE A 983 0.90 31.73 12.09
CA ILE A 983 -0.21 32.65 12.36
C ILE A 983 -1.30 31.89 13.14
N LEU A 984 -1.59 32.37 14.35
CA LEU A 984 -2.64 31.84 15.22
C LEU A 984 -4.01 32.29 14.72
N LYS A 985 -4.94 31.35 14.51
CA LYS A 985 -6.33 31.67 14.11
C LYS A 985 -7.16 32.23 15.28
N GLN A 986 -6.77 31.90 16.50
CA GLN A 986 -7.41 32.38 17.74
C GLN A 986 -6.32 32.64 18.80
N PRO A 987 -6.44 33.74 19.58
CA PRO A 987 -5.51 34.04 20.67
C PRO A 987 -5.54 32.94 21.73
N THR A 988 -4.37 32.63 22.30
CA THR A 988 -4.23 31.64 23.37
C THR A 988 -4.74 32.18 24.70
N ILE A 989 -5.34 31.33 25.55
CA ILE A 989 -5.94 31.75 26.82
C ILE A 989 -4.88 32.15 27.88
N ALA A 990 -3.67 31.56 27.77
CA ALA A 990 -2.56 31.80 28.71
C ALA A 990 -1.21 31.84 27.98
N SER A 991 -0.22 32.48 28.60
CA SER A 991 1.16 32.43 28.15
C SER A 991 1.64 30.99 28.15
N SER A 992 2.15 30.52 27.01
CA SER A 992 2.62 29.14 26.85
C SER A 992 3.84 29.07 25.95
N GLU A 993 4.62 28.01 26.14
CA GLU A 993 5.75 27.67 25.29
C GLU A 993 5.29 26.73 24.17
N ILE A 994 5.39 27.17 22.93
CA ILE A 994 5.07 26.35 21.77
C ILE A 994 6.33 25.62 21.33
N ARG A 995 6.26 24.29 21.28
CA ARG A 995 7.31 23.49 20.66
C ARG A 995 7.12 23.47 19.16
N TRP A 996 8.21 23.61 18.43
CA TRP A 996 8.24 23.52 16.98
C TRP A 996 9.32 22.54 16.53
N GLN A 997 9.08 21.93 15.37
CA GLN A 997 10.00 21.01 14.72
C GLN A 997 10.08 21.36 13.24
N LEU A 998 11.27 21.70 12.78
CA LEU A 998 11.62 21.82 11.36
C LEU A 998 12.20 20.48 10.91
N THR A 999 11.56 19.85 9.92
CA THR A 999 12.12 18.71 9.21
C THR A 999 12.57 19.15 7.82
N MET A 1000 13.83 18.90 7.49
CA MET A 1000 14.44 19.23 6.21
C MET A 1000 14.89 17.94 5.52
N MET A 1001 14.29 17.63 4.38
CA MET A 1001 14.67 16.50 3.54
C MET A 1001 15.38 16.98 2.29
N SER A 1002 16.61 16.53 2.08
CA SER A 1002 17.47 16.94 0.97
C SER A 1002 17.64 15.81 -0.04
N SER A 1003 17.63 16.14 -1.33
CA SER A 1003 17.88 15.20 -2.42
C SER A 1003 19.34 14.74 -2.52
N VAL A 1004 20.25 15.39 -1.81
CA VAL A 1004 21.66 14.97 -1.62
C VAL A 1004 22.05 15.22 -0.16
N GLU A 1005 22.66 14.22 0.48
CA GLU A 1005 23.02 14.31 1.90
C GLU A 1005 24.13 15.34 2.17
N ASN A 1006 24.04 16.07 3.30
CA ASN A 1006 25.03 17.04 3.81
C ASN A 1006 25.45 18.20 2.89
N VAL A 1007 24.76 18.44 1.77
CA VAL A 1007 25.06 19.55 0.86
C VAL A 1007 24.51 20.90 1.33
N PHE A 1008 23.39 20.88 2.07
CA PHE A 1008 22.73 22.08 2.56
C PHE A 1008 22.52 21.99 4.06
N HIS A 1009 23.17 22.89 4.80
CA HIS A 1009 23.14 22.89 6.26
C HIS A 1009 23.63 24.23 6.82
N VAL A 1010 23.42 24.45 8.12
CA VAL A 1010 23.95 25.61 8.84
C VAL A 1010 25.39 25.30 9.24
N CYS A 1011 26.34 26.12 8.80
CA CYS A 1011 27.77 25.90 9.07
C CYS A 1011 28.58 27.20 9.14
N ASP A 1012 29.87 27.06 9.44
CA ASP A 1012 30.88 28.12 9.39
C ASP A 1012 31.33 28.50 7.96
N ASN A 1013 30.93 27.72 6.94
CA ASN A 1013 31.21 27.96 5.51
C ASN A 1013 32.72 27.97 5.16
N GLU A 1014 33.53 27.16 5.86
CA GLU A 1014 34.94 26.96 5.51
C GLU A 1014 35.11 26.07 4.25
N MET A 1015 36.09 26.38 3.39
CA MET A 1015 36.30 25.71 2.09
C MET A 1015 36.75 24.23 2.22
N ASP A 1016 37.42 23.86 3.31
CA ASP A 1016 38.00 22.52 3.56
C ASP A 1016 37.28 21.77 4.69
N GLY A 1017 35.98 21.56 4.52
CA GLY A 1017 35.15 20.83 5.47
C GLY A 1017 34.56 21.72 6.56
N CYS A 1018 33.39 22.27 6.27
CA CYS A 1018 32.64 23.14 7.17
C CYS A 1018 32.09 22.39 8.39
N LYS A 1019 32.03 23.07 9.54
CA LYS A 1019 31.46 22.52 10.78
C LYS A 1019 30.00 22.90 10.92
N GLU A 1020 29.16 21.90 11.18
CA GLU A 1020 27.73 22.11 11.37
C GLU A 1020 27.43 22.85 12.68
N LEU A 1021 26.53 23.84 12.60
CA LEU A 1021 26.10 24.68 13.71
C LEU A 1021 24.61 24.44 14.02
N PRO A 1022 24.18 24.57 15.28
CA PRO A 1022 22.77 24.45 15.63
C PRO A 1022 21.96 25.66 15.17
N ILE A 1023 20.67 25.46 14.90
CA ILE A 1023 19.72 26.55 14.72
C ILE A 1023 19.47 27.21 16.08
N LEU A 1024 19.73 28.51 16.17
CA LEU A 1024 19.43 29.30 17.35
C LEU A 1024 17.94 29.65 17.40
N SER A 1025 17.36 29.67 18.60
CA SER A 1025 16.00 30.18 18.79
C SER A 1025 15.93 31.66 18.42
N VAL A 1026 14.81 32.09 17.84
CA VAL A 1026 14.59 33.50 17.53
C VAL A 1026 14.45 34.29 18.82
N THR A 1027 15.27 35.33 18.96
CA THR A 1027 15.03 36.38 19.95
C THR A 1027 13.93 37.28 19.43
N LYS A 1028 12.85 37.43 20.22
CA LYS A 1028 11.71 38.31 19.92
C LYS A 1028 11.64 39.38 20.99
N LEU A 1029 11.69 40.67 20.62
CA LEU A 1029 11.21 41.75 21.48
C LEU A 1029 9.84 42.20 20.92
N HIS A 1030 8.90 42.13 21.84
CA HIS A 1030 7.50 42.40 21.63
C HIS A 1030 7.17 43.63 22.44
N LEU A 1031 6.71 44.65 21.75
CA LEU A 1031 6.19 45.86 22.35
C LEU A 1031 4.67 45.87 22.08
N GLU A 1032 3.89 46.36 23.02
CA GLU A 1032 2.44 46.54 22.86
C GLU A 1032 2.05 47.78 23.66
N GLU A 1033 1.93 48.92 22.98
CA GLU A 1033 1.56 50.18 23.58
C GLU A 1033 0.56 50.94 22.70
N ILE A 1034 0.06 52.06 23.21
CA ILE A 1034 -0.81 52.98 22.48
C ILE A 1034 0.07 54.08 21.88
N PHE A 1035 0.30 54.04 20.56
CA PHE A 1035 1.06 55.06 19.86
C PHE A 1035 0.13 56.14 19.27
N ILE A 1036 0.43 57.42 19.55
CA ILE A 1036 -0.28 58.56 18.98
C ILE A 1036 0.64 59.24 17.95
N PRO A 1037 0.24 59.38 16.68
CA PRO A 1037 1.06 60.04 15.67
C PRO A 1037 1.34 61.49 16.04
N ASN A 1038 2.58 61.93 15.84
CA ASN A 1038 2.95 63.34 16.04
C ASN A 1038 2.44 64.24 14.89
N GLN A 1039 2.71 65.55 14.95
CA GLN A 1039 2.32 66.51 13.90
C GLN A 1039 2.88 66.19 12.50
N ARG A 1040 3.92 65.35 12.42
CA ARG A 1040 4.54 64.88 11.17
C ARG A 1040 4.03 63.48 10.75
N ASN A 1041 2.95 63.00 11.37
CA ASN A 1041 2.37 61.67 11.15
C ASN A 1041 3.33 60.51 11.46
N ILE A 1042 4.32 60.73 12.32
CA ILE A 1042 5.26 59.69 12.76
C ILE A 1042 4.72 59.05 14.02
N LEU A 1043 4.58 57.72 14.02
CA LEU A 1043 4.12 56.93 15.16
C LEU A 1043 5.23 56.63 16.17
N GLY A 1044 6.45 56.43 15.68
CA GLY A 1044 7.60 56.07 16.49
C GLY A 1044 8.71 55.49 15.62
N GLY A 1045 9.76 55.02 16.29
CA GLY A 1045 10.82 54.29 15.65
C GLY A 1045 11.77 53.60 16.62
N ILE A 1046 12.53 52.65 16.09
CA ILE A 1046 13.54 51.89 16.83
C ILE A 1046 14.90 52.28 16.31
N GLN A 1047 15.84 52.35 17.24
CA GLN A 1047 17.24 52.61 16.98
C GLN A 1047 18.03 51.33 17.20
N ILE A 1048 18.65 50.82 16.14
CA ILE A 1048 19.36 49.54 16.14
C ILE A 1048 20.85 49.80 15.99
N TYR A 1049 21.65 49.15 16.84
CA TYR A 1049 23.11 49.21 16.79
C TYR A 1049 23.68 47.89 16.25
N VAL A 1050 24.41 47.97 15.14
CA VAL A 1050 24.85 46.80 14.35
C VAL A 1050 26.34 46.56 14.57
N LEU A 1051 26.68 45.53 15.36
CA LEU A 1051 28.06 45.14 15.66
C LEU A 1051 28.65 44.17 14.63
N LYS A 1052 27.80 43.39 13.98
CA LYS A 1052 28.14 42.37 12.99
C LYS A 1052 27.02 42.31 11.95
N HIS A 1053 27.30 41.69 10.81
CA HIS A 1053 26.28 41.42 9.80
C HIS A 1053 25.15 40.60 10.44
N GLU A 1054 23.94 41.13 10.37
CA GLU A 1054 22.74 40.49 10.92
C GLU A 1054 21.56 40.67 9.98
N ILE A 1055 20.62 39.73 10.06
CA ILE A 1055 19.38 39.78 9.29
C ILE A 1055 18.25 39.88 10.30
N ILE A 1056 17.32 40.80 10.10
CA ILE A 1056 16.16 40.98 10.97
C ILE A 1056 14.86 40.98 10.19
N SER A 1057 13.79 40.57 10.85
CA SER A 1057 12.41 40.73 10.37
C SER A 1057 11.69 41.77 11.23
N PHE A 1058 10.85 42.58 10.59
CA PHE A 1058 10.10 43.64 11.24
C PHE A 1058 8.62 43.52 10.91
N ARG A 1059 7.76 43.54 11.93
CA ARG A 1059 6.32 43.41 11.76
C ARG A 1059 5.58 44.39 12.67
N ALA A 1060 4.51 44.98 12.16
CA ALA A 1060 3.60 45.74 12.98
C ALA A 1060 2.17 45.74 12.49
N ALA A 1061 1.25 45.80 13.44
CA ALA A 1061 -0.17 45.69 13.17
C ALA A 1061 -0.93 46.81 13.90
N ALA A 1062 -1.64 47.64 13.15
CA ALA A 1062 -2.55 48.62 13.68
C ALA A 1062 -3.82 47.96 14.23
N THR A 1063 -4.49 48.63 15.17
CA THR A 1063 -5.80 48.17 15.65
C THR A 1063 -6.90 48.39 14.59
N SER A 1064 -6.64 49.26 13.59
CA SER A 1064 -7.52 49.49 12.45
C SER A 1064 -6.93 48.86 11.18
N PRO A 1065 -7.68 47.99 10.47
CA PRO A 1065 -7.20 47.35 9.23
C PRO A 1065 -7.05 48.34 8.06
N ASP A 1066 -7.71 49.50 8.12
CA ASP A 1066 -7.74 50.48 7.02
C ASP A 1066 -6.55 51.47 7.07
N LEU A 1067 -5.66 51.33 8.06
CA LEU A 1067 -4.63 52.32 8.32
C LEU A 1067 -3.42 52.12 7.40
N GLU A 1068 -3.17 53.06 6.49
CA GLU A 1068 -1.96 53.05 5.67
C GLU A 1068 -0.72 53.43 6.50
N MET A 1069 0.25 52.53 6.53
CA MET A 1069 1.50 52.71 7.26
C MET A 1069 2.70 52.51 6.33
N GLU A 1070 3.79 53.23 6.60
CA GLU A 1070 5.05 53.09 5.86
C GLU A 1070 6.24 53.12 6.81
N ALA A 1071 7.03 52.05 6.82
CA ALA A 1071 8.28 51.94 7.56
C ALA A 1071 9.47 52.30 6.67
N VAL A 1072 10.31 53.22 7.15
CA VAL A 1072 11.49 53.69 6.41
C VAL A 1072 12.74 53.36 7.20
N LEU A 1073 13.68 52.65 6.59
CA LEU A 1073 15.00 52.31 7.12
C LEU A 1073 16.01 53.39 6.72
N ARG A 1074 16.60 54.07 7.69
CA ARG A 1074 17.63 55.10 7.46
C ARG A 1074 18.92 54.75 8.17
N THR A 1075 20.07 55.14 7.62
CA THR A 1075 21.36 55.11 8.33
C THR A 1075 21.88 56.54 8.51
N THR A 1076 22.67 56.76 9.56
CA THR A 1076 23.33 58.04 9.83
C THR A 1076 24.83 57.86 9.66
N GLU A 1077 25.41 58.51 8.64
CA GLU A 1077 26.85 58.45 8.39
C GLU A 1077 27.65 59.23 9.42
N LYS A 1078 28.99 59.04 9.44
CA LYS A 1078 29.91 59.75 10.35
C LYS A 1078 29.84 61.28 10.22
N SER A 1079 29.35 61.79 9.09
CA SER A 1079 29.11 63.22 8.81
C SER A 1079 27.86 63.78 9.48
N GLY A 1080 27.01 62.93 10.06
CA GLY A 1080 25.68 63.30 10.56
C GLY A 1080 24.60 63.34 9.48
N GLU A 1081 24.93 62.97 8.24
CA GLU A 1081 24.00 62.89 7.12
C GLU A 1081 23.15 61.61 7.23
N VAL A 1082 21.83 61.76 7.09
CA VAL A 1082 20.86 60.66 7.19
C VAL A 1082 20.49 60.20 5.79
N THR A 1083 20.86 58.98 5.43
CA THR A 1083 20.57 58.37 4.13
C THR A 1083 19.48 57.31 4.29
N GLU A 1084 18.54 57.29 3.34
CA GLU A 1084 17.45 56.30 3.29
C GLU A 1084 17.91 55.05 2.55
N LEU A 1085 17.84 53.90 3.22
CA LEU A 1085 18.34 52.63 2.69
C LEU A 1085 17.24 51.81 2.01
N ALA A 1086 16.05 51.77 2.61
CA ALA A 1086 14.91 51.02 2.09
C ALA A 1086 13.59 51.47 2.74
N THR A 1087 12.47 51.12 2.11
CA THR A 1087 11.11 51.38 2.62
C THR A 1087 10.21 50.16 2.46
N CYS A 1088 9.24 50.04 3.36
CA CYS A 1088 8.19 49.01 3.31
C CYS A 1088 6.86 49.63 3.72
N SER A 1089 5.84 49.51 2.88
CA SER A 1089 4.48 50.03 3.15
C SER A 1089 3.45 48.91 3.27
N GLY A 1090 2.40 49.13 4.06
CA GLY A 1090 1.29 48.20 4.22
C GLY A 1090 0.02 48.87 4.75
N THR A 1091 -1.11 48.17 4.68
CA THR A 1091 -2.42 48.65 5.14
C THR A 1091 -2.91 47.79 6.30
N GLY A 1092 -3.15 48.40 7.46
CA GLY A 1092 -3.49 47.70 8.70
C GLY A 1092 -2.33 46.92 9.31
N GLU A 1093 -1.44 46.37 8.49
CA GLU A 1093 -0.24 45.66 8.90
C GLU A 1093 0.94 46.01 7.97
N ILE A 1094 2.12 46.23 8.55
CA ILE A 1094 3.41 46.19 7.85
C ILE A 1094 4.08 44.87 8.20
N TYR A 1095 4.45 44.11 7.19
CA TYR A 1095 5.33 42.96 7.33
C TYR A 1095 6.54 43.13 6.43
N TRP A 1096 7.70 43.38 7.04
CA TRP A 1096 8.98 43.53 6.39
C TRP A 1096 9.88 42.34 6.79
N PRO A 1097 9.82 41.24 6.02
CA PRO A 1097 10.38 39.95 6.43
C PRO A 1097 11.91 39.89 6.41
N PHE A 1098 12.57 40.63 5.52
CA PHE A 1098 14.01 40.55 5.31
C PHE A 1098 14.64 41.94 5.28
N ILE A 1099 15.47 42.23 6.28
CA ILE A 1099 16.31 43.43 6.37
C ILE A 1099 17.74 42.97 6.66
N ARG A 1100 18.67 43.22 5.73
CA ARG A 1100 20.11 42.96 5.92
C ARG A 1100 20.75 44.19 6.57
N LEU A 1101 21.32 44.01 7.75
CA LEU A 1101 22.04 45.04 8.50
C LEU A 1101 23.54 44.79 8.36
N GLU A 1102 24.27 45.80 7.88
CA GLU A 1102 25.70 45.71 7.64
C GLU A 1102 26.45 46.57 8.68
N PRO A 1103 27.55 46.08 9.27
CA PRO A 1103 28.42 46.85 10.15
C PRO A 1103 29.28 47.84 9.34
N ALA A 1104 29.92 48.79 10.00
CA ALA A 1104 30.79 49.75 9.34
C ALA A 1104 32.00 49.13 8.66
N GLU A 1105 32.32 49.59 7.46
CA GLU A 1105 33.67 49.43 6.92
C GLU A 1105 34.66 50.11 7.88
N MET A 1106 35.49 49.30 8.54
CA MET A 1106 36.69 49.78 9.21
C MET A 1106 37.73 50.08 8.14
N THR A 1107 37.86 51.34 7.73
CA THR A 1107 39.05 51.78 7.00
C THR A 1107 40.28 51.59 7.88
N LEU A 1108 41.10 50.59 7.55
CA LEU A 1108 42.46 50.39 8.07
C LEU A 1108 43.34 51.58 7.66
N GLN A 1109 43.33 52.64 8.45
CA GLN A 1109 44.42 53.61 8.46
C GLN A 1109 45.03 53.65 9.87
N SER A 1110 46.28 53.19 9.93
CA SER A 1110 47.30 53.34 10.97
C SER A 1110 46.81 53.34 12.42
N ILE A 1111 46.99 52.20 13.07
CA ILE A 1111 46.93 52.05 14.52
C ILE A 1111 48.09 52.84 15.14
N SER A 1112 47.80 53.98 15.76
CA SER A 1112 48.57 54.49 16.89
C SER A 1112 47.65 54.54 18.11
N HIS A 1113 48.10 53.89 19.18
CA HIS A 1113 47.41 53.74 20.46
C HIS A 1113 46.86 55.07 21.01
N ALA A 1114 45.54 55.26 20.91
CA ALA A 1114 44.67 55.88 21.91
C ALA A 1114 43.23 55.99 21.36
N ASN A 1115 42.25 55.59 22.17
CA ASN A 1115 40.80 55.71 21.95
C ASN A 1115 40.19 54.90 20.81
N VAL A 1116 39.65 53.72 21.16
CA VAL A 1116 38.66 53.00 20.36
C VAL A 1116 37.35 53.80 20.37
N ASN A 1117 37.24 54.80 19.49
CA ASN A 1117 35.95 55.37 19.14
C ASN A 1117 35.22 54.36 18.25
N THR A 1118 34.32 53.59 18.86
CA THR A 1118 33.38 52.71 18.18
C THR A 1118 32.55 53.56 17.21
N VAL A 1119 32.58 53.24 15.92
CA VAL A 1119 31.72 53.87 14.92
C VAL A 1119 30.29 53.42 15.18
N ILE A 1120 29.35 54.37 15.30
CA ILE A 1120 27.94 54.12 15.62
C ILE A 1120 27.09 54.46 14.41
N TYR A 1121 26.42 53.47 13.83
CA TYR A 1121 25.29 53.72 12.93
C TYR A 1121 23.99 53.67 13.70
N PHE A 1122 23.10 54.59 13.33
CA PHE A 1122 21.74 54.61 13.81
C PHE A 1122 20.85 54.16 12.69
N ILE A 1123 20.31 52.96 12.83
CA ILE A 1123 19.28 52.50 11.92
C ILE A 1123 17.94 52.93 12.49
N HIS A 1124 17.32 53.95 11.88
CA HIS A 1124 16.01 54.46 12.28
C HIS A 1124 14.93 53.82 11.41
N ILE A 1125 14.04 53.04 12.03
CA ILE A 1125 12.80 52.60 11.38
C ILE A 1125 11.69 53.56 11.77
N THR A 1126 11.24 54.43 10.85
CA THR A 1126 10.17 55.40 11.13
C THR A 1126 8.87 54.97 10.48
N ILE A 1127 7.76 54.92 11.23
CA ILE A 1127 6.44 54.63 10.64
C ILE A 1127 5.65 55.91 10.37
N PHE A 1128 5.28 56.12 9.11
CA PHE A 1128 4.43 57.22 8.64
C PHE A 1128 2.98 56.76 8.46
N LEU A 1129 2.03 57.66 8.75
CA LEU A 1129 0.64 57.53 8.29
C LEU A 1129 0.45 58.29 6.99
N LYS A 1130 -0.05 57.62 5.95
CA LYS A 1130 -0.44 58.30 4.70
C LYS A 1130 -1.80 58.99 4.91
N PRO A 1131 -1.93 60.28 4.60
CA PRO A 1131 -3.13 61.03 4.92
C PRO A 1131 -4.25 60.74 3.90
N LYS A 1132 -5.21 59.90 4.28
CA LYS A 1132 -6.60 60.04 3.81
C LYS A 1132 -7.55 59.89 4.98
N ILE A 1133 -8.11 61.04 5.37
CA ILE A 1133 -9.24 61.22 6.30
C ILE A 1133 -8.89 60.98 7.78
N LYS A 1134 -9.22 61.98 8.61
CA LYS A 1134 -9.07 61.96 10.08
C LYS A 1134 -9.81 60.75 10.65
N VAL A 1135 -9.07 59.74 11.11
CA VAL A 1135 -9.58 58.70 11.98
C VAL A 1135 -8.64 58.57 13.18
N LYS A 1136 -9.22 58.63 14.39
CA LYS A 1136 -8.53 58.23 15.63
C LYS A 1136 -8.35 56.72 15.58
N SER A 1137 -7.14 56.23 15.43
CA SER A 1137 -6.84 54.80 15.57
C SER A 1137 -5.62 54.60 16.46
N VAL A 1138 -5.79 53.73 17.45
CA VAL A 1138 -4.76 53.13 18.29
C VAL A 1138 -3.92 52.18 17.41
N LEU A 1139 -2.67 51.94 17.79
CA LEU A 1139 -1.69 51.19 17.02
C LEU A 1139 -0.82 50.37 17.97
N HIS A 1140 -0.64 49.08 17.68
CA HIS A 1140 0.22 48.16 18.42
C HIS A 1140 1.48 47.86 17.58
N TYR A 1141 2.66 47.84 18.19
CA TYR A 1141 3.92 47.75 17.44
C TYR A 1141 4.92 46.80 18.11
N TYR A 1142 5.45 45.80 17.38
CA TYR A 1142 6.47 44.84 17.83
C TYR A 1142 7.83 45.17 17.17
N SER A 1143 8.95 45.05 17.88
CA SER A 1143 10.30 45.14 17.30
C SER A 1143 11.33 44.52 18.22
N THR A 1144 12.36 43.82 17.73
CA THR A 1144 13.42 43.21 18.56
C THR A 1144 14.76 43.96 18.55
N CYS A 1145 15.36 44.20 19.73
CA CYS A 1145 16.80 44.36 20.04
C CYS A 1145 16.93 43.94 21.52
N TRP A 1146 17.55 42.80 21.86
CA TRP A 1146 18.98 42.58 22.10
C TRP A 1146 19.41 41.18 21.64
#